data_AF-A0A1J7H3F4-F1
#
_entry.id   AF-A0A1J7H3F4-F1
#
_cell.length_a   1.000
_cell.length_b   1.000
_cell.length_c   1.000
_cell.angle_alpha   90.00
_cell.angle_beta   90.00
_cell.angle_gamma   90.00
#
_symmetry.space_group_name_H-M   'P 1'
#
loop_
_entity.id
_entity.type
_entity.pdbx_description
1 polymer ?
#
loop_
_entity_poly.entity_id
_entity_poly.type
_entity_poly.pdbx_seq_one_letter_code
_entity_poly.pdbx_strand_id
1 'polypeptide(L)'
;MRLHNAMLVVTLVLCIVTIACAQGRAPAVRLHKPHSVSGIQNVSYDGRSLLINGQRHLLFSGSIHYTRSTPEMWPDLLDKARHGGLNVIQTYVFWNAHESEKGKWNFEGNYDLVKFIKLIQQKGMFATLRVGPFIQAEWNHGGLPYWLREVPGIIFRSNNEPFKQHMEAYVTKIIKMMKDEKLFASQGGPIILAQIENEYNHIQLAYDEDGPSYVQWAANMAVAQNIGVPWIMCKQKDAPDPVINACNGRHCGDTFTGPNKPYKPALWTENWTAQYRVFGDPTSQRSAEDIAFSIARFFSKDGILVNYYMYHGGTNFGRTSAAFTTTRYYDEAPLDEFGLQREPKWSHLRDAHRSLNLCKKALLTGKSSVQRLNEFHEIRVYEKPQSDICSAFITNNHTNEAATINFRGKNFFLPPHSISVLPDCKTVVYNTQQIASQHNTRNFRRSTLANNHKWEVFSETIPSLPVTQKLPAELYSLLKDTTDYAWYSTSFNLGAQDLPKNGAAPVLRIMSLGHSLLTFVNGEYIGSNHGTHEEKSFEFQKPVNFKVGNNRITILASTVGLPDSGAYMEHRYAGPKSISILGLTTGTIELTANGWGHKVGLKGEKQKIFSEEGSKRVKWRVAVGNAPALSWFKTRFSTPEGRDPIAVRMNGMGKGMIWVNGKSIGRHWMSFLSPIGKPTQSEYHIPRAFLNPSKEENLLVVLEEEIANPGQIEIVTVDRDVVCSFITENHPPNVNSFASKDMKVHSVIEPEKPAAILKCSNFKKVVAVEFASYGNPSGFCGSFALGNCNVAAAKNIVEQECLGKKSCKVSMESFSKNGNVCPETLMKKLIGLKSNVIVDNSGDSRLKKSILLKTLQSHVSTVKITESTLEALEGIEELHRCDASTLTPSITAAYCAVALECTLKYLQSDLSVENNPLYVSAVQRIWRDRFGYLEGGGSLLFSSELKQWKIQLEASLVDNKMVIELAELNTRRNAITKVKDYLANAWSDLGPSFIQLLTQQSNKEQPHKGTDTGGPSIPIPTNPGATPPPNQHKLLASASIQVQNETTADIVVEEMDPPKSCTKLGTDGKETDPPKTCGEVDSLPTRPQIQEETLVKDPPESRFHLPSPKRKIVSPLKKYQPVNITKRRKPKKWSALEEDKLKSAVNEIGEGNWKAILYSNLEIFSERTPTDLKDKWRNMARCGGI
;
A
#
# COMPACT_ATOMS: atom_id res chain seq x y z
N MET A 1 -29.10 64.30 15.05
CA MET A 1 -29.44 63.77 13.70
C MET A 1 -28.30 62.88 13.24
N ARG A 2 -28.59 61.74 12.58
CA ARG A 2 -27.64 60.63 12.27
C ARG A 2 -27.12 59.89 13.52
N LEU A 3 -26.62 58.66 13.32
CA LEU A 3 -26.20 57.68 14.33
C LEU A 3 -27.25 57.32 15.42
N HIS A 4 -28.27 56.53 15.03
CA HIS A 4 -28.85 55.48 15.90
C HIS A 4 -29.68 54.44 15.11
N ASN A 5 -30.43 54.86 14.08
CA ASN A 5 -31.41 53.99 13.40
C ASN A 5 -30.83 52.88 12.50
N ALA A 6 -29.51 52.77 12.34
CA ALA A 6 -28.89 51.78 11.44
C ALA A 6 -28.85 50.36 12.04
N MET A 7 -28.85 50.21 13.37
CA MET A 7 -28.61 48.92 14.02
C MET A 7 -29.87 48.06 14.20
N LEU A 8 -31.06 48.67 14.24
CA LEU A 8 -32.32 47.95 14.52
C LEU A 8 -32.81 47.09 13.34
N VAL A 9 -32.57 47.53 12.10
CA VAL A 9 -33.05 46.86 10.88
C VAL A 9 -32.28 45.55 10.62
N VAL A 10 -30.98 45.53 10.90
CA VAL A 10 -30.12 44.35 10.71
C VAL A 10 -30.55 43.21 11.64
N THR A 11 -30.89 43.52 12.90
CA THR A 11 -31.32 42.51 13.88
C THR A 11 -32.67 41.89 13.53
N LEU A 12 -33.62 42.69 13.01
CA LEU A 12 -34.97 42.19 12.70
C LEU A 12 -34.99 41.20 11.52
N VAL A 13 -34.17 41.46 10.48
CA VAL A 13 -34.09 40.60 9.29
C VAL A 13 -33.49 39.24 9.61
N LEU A 14 -32.50 39.15 10.52
CA LEU A 14 -31.93 37.87 10.94
C LEU A 14 -32.97 36.98 11.67
N CYS A 15 -33.88 37.55 12.45
CA CYS A 15 -34.86 36.79 13.23
C CYS A 15 -35.97 36.13 12.38
N ILE A 16 -36.32 36.71 11.23
CA ILE A 16 -37.37 36.16 10.34
C ILE A 16 -36.84 34.98 9.52
N VAL A 17 -35.58 35.04 9.06
CA VAL A 17 -34.93 33.95 8.29
C VAL A 17 -34.79 32.67 9.13
N THR A 18 -34.70 32.76 10.46
CA THR A 18 -34.55 31.60 11.36
C THR A 18 -35.80 30.75 11.58
N ILE A 19 -37.00 31.17 11.15
CA ILE A 19 -38.26 30.45 11.42
C ILE A 19 -38.74 29.62 10.21
N ALA A 20 -38.39 30.01 8.98
CA ALA A 20 -38.92 29.42 7.74
C ALA A 20 -38.21 28.13 7.24
N CYS A 21 -37.47 27.41 8.10
CA CYS A 21 -36.71 26.21 7.74
C CYS A 21 -36.91 25.02 8.72
N ALA A 22 -38.13 24.89 9.25
CA ALA A 22 -38.47 23.96 10.34
C ALA A 22 -39.41 22.80 9.96
N GLN A 23 -39.58 22.49 8.68
CA GLN A 23 -40.32 21.29 8.21
C GLN A 23 -39.47 20.50 7.19
N GLY A 24 -39.61 19.17 7.18
CA GLY A 24 -38.88 18.29 6.23
C GLY A 24 -37.56 17.67 6.72
N ARG A 25 -37.33 17.52 8.03
CA ARG A 25 -36.21 16.70 8.56
C ARG A 25 -36.65 15.26 8.86
N ALA A 26 -36.10 14.31 8.11
CA ALA A 26 -36.08 12.89 8.50
C ALA A 26 -35.40 12.72 9.88
N PRO A 27 -35.76 11.69 10.67
CA PRO A 27 -35.33 11.57 12.07
C PRO A 27 -33.80 11.46 12.19
N ALA A 28 -33.19 12.51 12.73
CA ALA A 28 -31.76 12.51 13.04
C ALA A 28 -31.50 11.57 14.24
N VAL A 29 -30.84 10.45 13.98
CA VAL A 29 -30.38 9.52 15.02
C VAL A 29 -29.59 10.30 16.08
N ARG A 30 -30.08 10.30 17.33
CA ARG A 30 -29.33 10.81 18.48
C ARG A 30 -28.13 9.90 18.73
N LEU A 31 -27.01 10.23 18.08
CA LEU A 31 -25.69 9.85 18.60
C LEU A 31 -25.63 10.24 20.08
N HIS A 32 -25.10 9.36 20.93
CA HIS A 32 -24.82 9.71 22.31
C HIS A 32 -24.01 11.02 22.36
N LYS A 33 -24.31 11.90 23.33
CA LYS A 33 -23.40 13.00 23.67
C LYS A 33 -22.00 12.40 23.81
N PRO A 34 -20.95 12.95 23.16
CA PRO A 34 -19.60 12.46 23.37
C PRO A 34 -19.28 12.57 24.86
N HIS A 35 -18.83 11.47 25.47
CA HIS A 35 -18.18 11.56 26.77
C HIS A 35 -16.95 12.45 26.58
N SER A 36 -16.84 13.53 27.35
CA SER A 36 -15.61 14.31 27.33
C SER A 36 -14.49 13.44 27.88
N VAL A 37 -13.39 13.35 27.14
CA VAL A 37 -12.15 12.70 27.59
C VAL A 37 -11.40 13.59 28.58
N SER A 38 -11.72 14.90 28.65
CA SER A 38 -11.30 15.75 29.77
C SER A 38 -12.03 15.35 31.06
N GLY A 39 -11.29 15.10 32.13
CA GLY A 39 -11.86 14.70 33.44
C GLY A 39 -11.83 13.19 33.70
N ILE A 40 -11.08 12.41 32.92
CA ILE A 40 -10.59 11.12 33.40
C ILE A 40 -9.56 11.38 34.51
N GLN A 41 -9.62 10.60 35.59
CA GLN A 41 -8.72 10.74 36.74
C GLN A 41 -8.22 9.40 37.28
N ASN A 42 -8.91 8.30 37.00
CA ASN A 42 -8.55 6.97 37.51
C ASN A 42 -8.80 5.89 36.44
N VAL A 43 -7.79 5.05 36.20
CA VAL A 43 -7.90 3.84 35.37
C VAL A 43 -7.33 2.65 36.14
N SER A 44 -8.18 1.68 36.42
CA SER A 44 -7.82 0.40 37.07
C SER A 44 -8.40 -0.78 36.28
N TYR A 45 -8.36 -1.98 36.84
CA TYR A 45 -8.92 -3.18 36.20
C TYR A 45 -9.41 -4.20 37.23
N ASP A 46 -10.29 -5.09 36.76
CA ASP A 46 -10.71 -6.31 37.44
C ASP A 46 -10.72 -7.50 36.47
N GLY A 47 -11.11 -8.68 36.96
CA GLY A 47 -11.19 -9.92 36.17
C GLY A 47 -12.22 -9.92 35.03
N ARG A 48 -13.00 -8.85 34.85
CA ARG A 48 -13.92 -8.65 33.72
C ARG A 48 -13.47 -7.52 32.81
N SER A 49 -13.07 -6.34 33.28
CA SER A 49 -12.59 -5.26 32.39
C SER A 49 -11.68 -4.24 33.04
N LEU A 50 -11.14 -3.32 32.23
CA LEU A 50 -10.68 -2.03 32.75
C LEU A 50 -11.85 -1.26 33.38
N LEU A 51 -11.57 -0.50 34.43
CA LEU A 51 -12.47 0.49 35.00
C LEU A 51 -11.91 1.88 34.71
N ILE A 52 -12.66 2.70 33.98
CA ILE A 52 -12.30 4.09 33.66
C ILE A 52 -13.26 4.98 34.46
N ASN A 53 -12.73 5.83 35.34
CA ASN A 53 -13.51 6.56 36.36
C ASN A 53 -14.51 5.65 37.10
N GLY A 54 -14.09 4.43 37.45
CA GLY A 54 -14.90 3.43 38.15
C GLY A 54 -15.95 2.69 37.30
N GLN A 55 -16.10 3.01 36.01
CA GLN A 55 -17.06 2.33 35.13
C GLN A 55 -16.39 1.30 34.22
N ARG A 56 -17.07 0.16 33.98
CA ARG A 56 -16.60 -0.86 33.03
C ARG A 56 -16.90 -0.46 31.57
N HIS A 57 -15.96 -0.75 30.65
CA HIS A 57 -16.08 -0.43 29.22
C HIS A 57 -15.80 -1.64 28.32
N LEU A 58 -16.47 -1.67 27.17
CA LEU A 58 -16.00 -2.40 25.99
C LEU A 58 -15.12 -1.44 25.17
N LEU A 59 -13.98 -1.92 24.71
CA LEU A 59 -12.94 -1.11 24.08
C LEU A 59 -12.68 -1.64 22.66
N PHE A 60 -13.09 -0.82 21.69
CA PHE A 60 -12.89 -1.04 20.27
C PHE A 60 -11.72 -0.14 19.85
N SER A 61 -10.55 -0.75 19.71
CA SER A 61 -9.29 -0.09 19.42
C SER A 61 -8.89 -0.30 17.96
N GLY A 62 -8.14 0.65 17.40
CA GLY A 62 -7.52 0.50 16.09
C GLY A 62 -6.10 1.01 16.10
N SER A 63 -5.17 0.26 15.51
CA SER A 63 -3.80 0.73 15.32
C SER A 63 -3.71 1.67 14.13
N ILE A 64 -3.17 2.86 14.39
CA ILE A 64 -2.85 3.90 13.41
C ILE A 64 -1.48 4.43 13.81
N HIS A 65 -0.46 4.18 12.99
CA HIS A 65 0.90 4.64 13.28
C HIS A 65 1.09 6.04 12.69
N TYR A 66 1.32 7.01 13.57
CA TYR A 66 1.48 8.43 13.19
C TYR A 66 2.61 8.63 12.18
N THR A 67 3.68 7.84 12.28
CA THR A 67 4.83 7.85 11.36
C THR A 67 4.51 7.41 9.92
N ARG A 68 3.50 6.55 9.74
CA ARG A 68 3.09 5.97 8.45
C ARG A 68 2.02 6.79 7.70
N SER A 69 1.68 7.98 8.20
CA SER A 69 0.74 8.94 7.60
C SER A 69 1.19 10.38 7.91
N THR A 70 0.68 11.40 7.22
CA THR A 70 1.11 12.79 7.49
C THR A 70 0.20 13.51 8.50
N PRO A 71 0.68 14.56 9.20
CA PRO A 71 -0.13 15.34 10.16
C PRO A 71 -1.44 15.90 9.60
N GLU A 72 -1.52 16.08 8.29
CA GLU A 72 -2.72 16.55 7.57
C GLU A 72 -3.74 15.42 7.35
N MET A 73 -3.30 14.16 7.33
CA MET A 73 -4.16 12.97 7.24
C MET A 73 -4.73 12.57 8.61
N TRP A 74 -3.97 12.74 9.70
CA TRP A 74 -4.36 12.27 11.03
C TRP A 74 -5.79 12.69 11.47
N PRO A 75 -6.26 13.95 11.27
CA PRO A 75 -7.60 14.35 11.72
C PRO A 75 -8.74 13.58 11.04
N ASP A 76 -8.59 13.29 9.75
CA ASP A 76 -9.57 12.56 8.93
C ASP A 76 -9.50 11.04 9.18
N LEU A 77 -8.30 10.48 9.33
CA LEU A 77 -8.10 9.09 9.76
C LEU A 77 -8.76 8.82 11.11
N LEU A 78 -8.59 9.74 12.08
CA LEU A 78 -9.19 9.64 13.41
C LEU A 78 -10.71 9.83 13.40
N ASP A 79 -11.24 10.74 12.57
CA ASP A 79 -12.70 10.83 12.40
C ASP A 79 -13.28 9.58 11.72
N LYS A 80 -12.60 8.99 10.73
CA LYS A 80 -13.01 7.72 10.11
C LYS A 80 -12.94 6.54 11.09
N ALA A 81 -11.97 6.51 12.00
CA ALA A 81 -11.90 5.56 13.10
C ALA A 81 -13.07 5.71 14.08
N ARG A 82 -13.33 6.94 14.55
CA ARG A 82 -14.43 7.29 15.47
C ARG A 82 -15.81 6.98 14.87
N HIS A 83 -16.05 7.37 13.61
CA HIS A 83 -17.28 7.02 12.89
C HIS A 83 -17.39 5.51 12.59
N GLY A 84 -16.27 4.80 12.58
CA GLY A 84 -16.19 3.34 12.51
C GLY A 84 -16.51 2.65 13.84
N GLY A 85 -16.90 3.38 14.88
CA GLY A 85 -17.27 2.84 16.19
C GLY A 85 -16.08 2.52 17.10
N LEU A 86 -14.86 2.91 16.73
CA LEU A 86 -13.72 2.84 17.65
C LEU A 86 -13.86 3.89 18.76
N ASN A 87 -13.36 3.54 19.95
CA ASN A 87 -13.25 4.44 21.10
C ASN A 87 -11.83 4.50 21.69
N VAL A 88 -10.89 3.68 21.19
CA VAL A 88 -9.45 3.74 21.50
C VAL A 88 -8.64 3.81 20.22
N ILE A 89 -7.49 4.47 20.24
CA ILE A 89 -6.46 4.39 19.20
C ILE A 89 -5.18 3.82 19.80
N GLN A 90 -4.57 2.87 19.12
CA GLN A 90 -3.30 2.28 19.53
C GLN A 90 -2.18 2.77 18.59
N THR A 91 -1.01 3.06 19.14
CA THR A 91 0.21 3.28 18.34
C THR A 91 1.44 2.76 19.06
N TYR A 92 2.41 2.27 18.30
CA TYR A 92 3.78 2.14 18.75
C TYR A 92 4.47 3.50 18.87
N VAL A 93 5.57 3.55 19.62
CA VAL A 93 6.56 4.64 19.59
C VAL A 93 7.83 4.14 18.90
N PHE A 94 8.37 4.92 17.97
CA PHE A 94 9.39 4.47 17.01
C PHE A 94 10.78 5.01 17.39
N TRP A 95 11.47 4.36 18.34
CA TRP A 95 12.72 4.85 18.91
C TRP A 95 13.77 5.25 17.86
N ASN A 96 14.04 4.39 16.88
CA ASN A 96 15.02 4.68 15.82
C ASN A 96 14.71 5.89 14.94
N ALA A 97 13.46 6.36 14.90
CA ALA A 97 13.07 7.58 14.21
C ALA A 97 13.07 8.81 15.13
N HIS A 98 12.85 8.59 16.44
CA HIS A 98 12.93 9.62 17.47
C HIS A 98 14.36 9.91 17.93
N GLU A 99 15.28 8.96 17.82
CA GLU A 99 16.70 9.08 18.22
C GLU A 99 17.60 8.33 17.21
N SER A 100 17.54 8.72 15.93
CA SER A 100 18.34 8.08 14.87
C SER A 100 19.84 8.25 15.07
N GLU A 101 20.25 9.30 15.79
CA GLU A 101 21.59 9.51 16.33
C GLU A 101 21.49 9.68 17.85
N LYS A 102 22.37 9.01 18.61
CA LYS A 102 22.35 9.01 20.09
C LYS A 102 22.34 10.44 20.64
N GLY A 103 21.37 10.75 21.50
CA GLY A 103 21.14 12.06 22.10
C GLY A 103 20.41 13.09 21.22
N LYS A 104 20.23 12.85 19.92
CA LYS A 104 19.55 13.79 19.00
C LYS A 104 18.09 13.39 18.82
N TRP A 105 17.21 14.09 19.52
CA TRP A 105 15.78 13.77 19.56
C TRP A 105 14.96 14.47 18.46
N ASN A 106 14.11 13.72 17.77
CA ASN A 106 13.19 14.22 16.74
C ASN A 106 11.73 13.90 17.09
N PHE A 107 10.90 14.95 17.18
CA PHE A 107 9.45 14.85 17.36
C PHE A 107 8.70 15.81 16.43
N GLU A 108 9.23 16.05 15.23
CA GLU A 108 8.67 16.99 14.25
C GLU A 108 7.90 16.28 13.12
N GLY A 109 6.94 16.97 12.51
CA GLY A 109 6.22 16.50 11.32
C GLY A 109 5.51 15.15 11.57
N ASN A 110 5.81 14.15 10.74
CA ASN A 110 5.29 12.78 10.90
C ASN A 110 5.72 12.11 12.22
N TYR A 111 6.68 12.66 12.97
CA TYR A 111 7.17 12.13 14.25
C TYR A 111 6.62 12.90 15.47
N ASP A 112 5.68 13.81 15.30
CA ASP A 112 5.03 14.55 16.39
C ASP A 112 4.00 13.69 17.15
N LEU A 113 4.52 12.78 17.98
CA LEU A 113 3.76 11.91 18.88
C LEU A 113 2.82 12.71 19.80
N VAL A 114 3.30 13.84 20.34
CA VAL A 114 2.55 14.66 21.29
C VAL A 114 1.30 15.24 20.63
N LYS A 115 1.43 15.82 19.43
CA LYS A 115 0.30 16.32 18.63
C LYS A 115 -0.65 15.21 18.22
N PHE A 116 -0.15 14.02 17.86
CA PHE A 116 -1.00 12.88 17.53
C PHE A 116 -1.87 12.42 18.72
N ILE A 117 -1.27 12.27 19.91
CA ILE A 117 -1.99 11.90 21.14
C ILE A 117 -2.95 13.03 21.58
N LYS A 118 -2.55 14.30 21.51
CA LYS A 118 -3.45 15.45 21.76
C LYS A 118 -4.64 15.47 20.78
N LEU A 119 -4.43 15.11 19.51
CA LEU A 119 -5.50 15.02 18.51
C LEU A 119 -6.46 13.85 18.81
N ILE A 120 -5.98 12.72 19.31
CA ILE A 120 -6.83 11.62 19.80
C ILE A 120 -7.74 12.10 20.96
N GLN A 121 -7.19 12.88 21.90
CA GLN A 121 -7.95 13.52 22.98
C GLN A 121 -9.01 14.49 22.44
N GLN A 122 -8.65 15.36 21.48
CA GLN A 122 -9.56 16.32 20.83
C GLN A 122 -10.71 15.64 20.08
N LYS A 123 -10.50 14.43 19.55
CA LYS A 123 -11.56 13.62 18.92
C LYS A 123 -12.44 12.88 19.93
N GLY A 124 -12.18 12.99 21.23
CA GLY A 124 -12.95 12.31 22.28
C GLY A 124 -12.72 10.80 22.31
N MET A 125 -11.48 10.37 22.04
CA MET A 125 -11.06 8.96 22.05
C MET A 125 -9.98 8.73 23.11
N PHE A 126 -9.87 7.50 23.61
CA PHE A 126 -8.76 7.07 24.45
C PHE A 126 -7.55 6.65 23.61
N ALA A 127 -6.39 6.45 24.25
CA ALA A 127 -5.16 5.97 23.62
C ALA A 127 -4.54 4.75 24.35
N THR A 128 -3.94 3.85 23.59
CA THR A 128 -3.03 2.80 24.06
C THR A 128 -1.63 3.08 23.50
N LEU A 129 -0.67 3.43 24.36
CA LEU A 129 0.69 3.81 23.95
C LEU A 129 1.65 2.62 24.09
N ARG A 130 2.04 1.99 22.97
CA ARG A 130 2.99 0.87 22.98
C ARG A 130 4.41 1.40 22.87
N VAL A 131 5.07 1.58 24.01
CA VAL A 131 6.35 2.33 24.12
C VAL A 131 7.52 1.55 23.51
N GLY A 132 7.47 0.22 23.53
CA GLY A 132 8.57 -0.64 23.08
C GLY A 132 9.56 -0.93 24.22
N PRO A 133 10.89 -0.82 24.02
CA PRO A 133 11.58 -0.18 22.88
C PRO A 133 11.54 -0.99 21.59
N PHE A 134 11.60 -2.31 21.68
CA PHE A 134 11.35 -3.17 20.54
C PHE A 134 9.84 -3.24 20.26
N ILE A 135 9.47 -3.06 19.00
CA ILE A 135 8.08 -3.01 18.54
C ILE A 135 7.77 -3.96 17.39
N GLN A 136 8.79 -4.57 16.76
CA GLN A 136 8.70 -5.25 15.44
C GLN A 136 8.05 -4.33 14.38
N ALA A 137 6.72 -4.36 14.29
CA ALA A 137 5.87 -3.54 13.43
C ALA A 137 6.21 -3.56 11.93
N GLU A 138 7.01 -4.53 11.49
CA GLU A 138 7.66 -4.58 10.17
C GLU A 138 8.31 -3.24 9.80
N TRP A 139 8.92 -2.64 10.82
CA TRP A 139 9.62 -1.37 10.80
C TRP A 139 11.11 -1.61 10.95
N ASN A 140 11.94 -0.74 10.39
CA ASN A 140 13.38 -0.91 10.32
C ASN A 140 13.97 -1.29 11.69
N HIS A 141 14.73 -2.38 11.75
CA HIS A 141 15.40 -2.88 12.96
C HIS A 141 14.47 -3.16 14.16
N GLY A 142 13.18 -3.42 13.91
CA GLY A 142 12.18 -3.64 14.96
C GLY A 142 11.93 -2.42 15.85
N GLY A 143 12.30 -1.23 15.36
CA GLY A 143 12.24 0.05 16.08
C GLY A 143 13.53 0.44 16.82
N LEU A 144 14.52 -0.45 16.95
CA LEU A 144 15.75 -0.16 17.70
C LEU A 144 16.75 0.68 16.87
N PRO A 145 17.24 1.84 17.36
CA PRO A 145 18.21 2.63 16.60
C PRO A 145 19.49 1.86 16.30
N TYR A 146 20.04 2.01 15.08
CA TYR A 146 21.24 1.29 14.66
C TYR A 146 22.41 1.50 15.63
N TRP A 147 22.60 2.72 16.15
CA TRP A 147 23.72 3.04 17.05
C TRP A 147 23.76 2.19 18.34
N LEU A 148 22.66 1.54 18.74
CA LEU A 148 22.68 0.58 19.85
C LEU A 148 23.62 -0.59 19.55
N ARG A 149 23.68 -1.08 18.31
CA ARG A 149 24.53 -2.21 17.90
C ARG A 149 26.04 -1.90 18.06
N GLU A 150 26.39 -0.62 18.05
CA GLU A 150 27.78 -0.14 18.22
C GLU A 150 28.18 -0.03 19.71
N VAL A 151 27.27 -0.32 20.65
CA VAL A 151 27.55 -0.28 22.09
C VAL A 151 28.33 -1.55 22.51
N PRO A 152 29.52 -1.42 23.14
CA PRO A 152 30.32 -2.58 23.51
C PRO A 152 29.59 -3.57 24.40
N GLY A 153 29.64 -4.85 24.04
CA GLY A 153 29.06 -5.95 24.83
C GLY A 153 27.52 -5.95 24.88
N ILE A 154 26.83 -5.23 24.00
CA ILE A 154 25.37 -5.21 23.99
C ILE A 154 24.77 -6.54 23.47
N ILE A 155 23.65 -6.95 24.04
CA ILE A 155 22.78 -8.03 23.54
C ILE A 155 21.36 -7.49 23.59
N PHE A 156 20.67 -7.42 22.44
CA PHE A 156 19.32 -6.84 22.44
C PHE A 156 18.32 -7.76 23.13
N ARG A 157 17.41 -7.16 23.90
CA ARG A 157 16.27 -7.83 24.53
C ARG A 157 16.69 -9.02 25.40
N SER A 158 17.68 -8.78 26.26
CA SER A 158 18.18 -9.73 27.26
C SER A 158 18.50 -8.97 28.55
N ASN A 159 18.89 -9.67 29.62
CA ASN A 159 19.31 -9.10 30.90
C ASN A 159 20.71 -8.45 30.84
N ASN A 160 21.02 -7.88 29.67
CA ASN A 160 22.28 -7.25 29.33
C ASN A 160 22.30 -5.81 29.83
N GLU A 161 23.28 -5.47 30.67
CA GLU A 161 23.32 -4.20 31.38
C GLU A 161 23.36 -2.96 30.44
N PRO A 162 24.20 -2.91 29.37
CA PRO A 162 24.14 -1.83 28.38
C PRO A 162 22.77 -1.67 27.69
N PHE A 163 22.10 -2.78 27.35
CA PHE A 163 20.78 -2.73 26.73
C PHE A 163 19.71 -2.21 27.71
N LYS A 164 19.69 -2.70 28.96
CA LYS A 164 18.76 -2.28 30.01
C LYS A 164 18.86 -0.76 30.27
N GLN A 165 20.07 -0.24 30.43
CA GLN A 165 20.31 1.19 30.68
C GLN A 165 19.81 2.08 29.53
N HIS A 166 20.05 1.69 28.27
CA HIS A 166 19.56 2.46 27.12
C HIS A 166 18.04 2.33 26.92
N MET A 167 17.47 1.15 27.18
CA MET A 167 16.02 0.94 27.18
C MET A 167 15.33 1.81 28.24
N GLU A 168 15.84 1.83 29.48
CA GLU A 168 15.28 2.63 30.56
C GLU A 168 15.40 4.14 30.30
N ALA A 169 16.53 4.61 29.76
CA ALA A 169 16.71 6.01 29.38
C ALA A 169 15.68 6.45 28.31
N TYR A 170 15.47 5.63 27.27
CA TYR A 170 14.45 5.91 26.24
C TYR A 170 13.03 5.86 26.80
N VAL A 171 12.67 4.82 27.56
CA VAL A 171 11.33 4.70 28.16
C VAL A 171 11.07 5.89 29.09
N THR A 172 12.02 6.25 29.96
CA THR A 172 11.93 7.43 30.84
C THR A 172 11.75 8.72 30.05
N LYS A 173 12.47 8.90 28.92
CA LYS A 173 12.32 10.07 28.04
C LYS A 173 10.90 10.19 27.48
N ILE A 174 10.34 9.08 26.95
CA ILE A 174 8.99 9.06 26.37
C ILE A 174 7.93 9.25 27.46
N ILE A 175 8.03 8.54 28.58
CA ILE A 175 7.08 8.66 29.70
C ILE A 175 7.11 10.06 30.30
N LYS A 176 8.30 10.67 30.49
CA LYS A 176 8.42 12.05 30.94
C LYS A 176 7.72 13.02 29.98
N MET A 177 7.93 12.91 28.67
CA MET A 177 7.23 13.76 27.70
C MET A 177 5.70 13.62 27.77
N MET A 178 5.19 12.40 27.90
CA MET A 178 3.75 12.17 28.05
C MET A 178 3.21 12.71 29.39
N LYS A 179 4.03 12.68 30.47
CA LYS A 179 3.68 13.24 31.78
C LYS A 179 3.69 14.76 31.82
N ASP A 180 4.71 15.40 31.25
CA ASP A 180 4.85 16.86 31.18
C ASP A 180 3.66 17.46 30.42
N GLU A 181 3.24 16.79 29.34
CA GLU A 181 2.08 17.15 28.51
C GLU A 181 0.72 16.64 29.05
N LYS A 182 0.71 16.02 30.24
CA LYS A 182 -0.48 15.53 30.96
C LYS A 182 -1.34 14.55 30.14
N LEU A 183 -0.70 13.70 29.33
CA LEU A 183 -1.36 12.81 28.37
C LEU A 183 -1.81 11.47 28.95
N PHE A 184 -1.39 11.11 30.17
CA PHE A 184 -1.97 9.96 30.89
C PHE A 184 -3.35 10.27 31.46
N ALA A 185 -4.23 9.28 31.48
CA ALA A 185 -5.59 9.40 32.00
C ALA A 185 -5.65 9.65 33.53
N SER A 186 -4.56 9.40 34.25
CA SER A 186 -4.31 9.85 35.63
C SER A 186 -4.13 11.36 35.77
N GLN A 187 -3.90 12.07 34.65
CA GLN A 187 -3.66 13.52 34.58
C GLN A 187 -4.73 14.27 33.76
N GLY A 188 -5.80 13.59 33.33
CA GLY A 188 -6.83 14.13 32.42
C GLY A 188 -6.59 13.91 30.92
N GLY A 189 -5.51 13.20 30.56
CA GLY A 189 -5.16 12.86 29.18
C GLY A 189 -5.88 11.62 28.62
N PRO A 190 -5.67 11.28 27.33
CA PRO A 190 -6.35 10.16 26.68
C PRO A 190 -5.72 8.78 26.96
N ILE A 191 -4.45 8.68 27.38
CA ILE A 191 -3.74 7.39 27.46
C ILE A 191 -4.27 6.57 28.65
N ILE A 192 -4.98 5.47 28.37
CA ILE A 192 -5.57 4.56 29.37
C ILE A 192 -4.77 3.26 29.55
N LEU A 193 -3.82 2.97 28.66
CA LEU A 193 -2.94 1.80 28.70
C LEU A 193 -1.57 2.14 28.13
N ALA A 194 -0.52 1.54 28.67
CA ALA A 194 0.82 1.56 28.08
C ALA A 194 1.38 0.14 27.92
N GLN A 195 2.17 -0.12 26.87
CA GLN A 195 2.86 -1.42 26.69
C GLN A 195 4.38 -1.26 26.77
N ILE A 196 5.01 -2.17 27.52
CA ILE A 196 6.45 -2.39 27.52
C ILE A 196 6.75 -3.68 26.74
N GLU A 197 7.86 -3.69 26.00
CA GLU A 197 8.27 -4.80 25.10
C GLU A 197 7.22 -5.16 24.02
N ASN A 198 7.53 -6.16 23.17
CA ASN A 198 6.62 -6.67 22.15
C ASN A 198 6.84 -8.17 21.83
N GLU A 199 5.85 -9.00 22.14
CA GLU A 199 5.80 -10.46 21.90
C GLU A 199 7.01 -11.27 22.42
N TYR A 200 7.59 -10.88 23.56
CA TYR A 200 8.90 -11.38 23.98
C TYR A 200 8.98 -12.90 24.26
N ASN A 201 7.89 -13.59 24.65
CA ASN A 201 7.88 -15.06 24.75
C ASN A 201 8.38 -15.77 23.47
N HIS A 202 8.27 -15.15 22.27
CA HIS A 202 8.74 -15.75 21.03
C HIS A 202 10.27 -15.89 20.94
N ILE A 203 11.04 -15.13 21.74
CA ILE A 203 12.51 -15.20 21.75
C ILE A 203 13.12 -15.45 23.14
N GLN A 204 12.35 -15.33 24.22
CA GLN A 204 12.79 -15.53 25.61
C GLN A 204 13.59 -16.83 25.85
N LEU A 205 13.19 -17.94 25.22
CA LEU A 205 13.89 -19.23 25.35
C LEU A 205 15.26 -19.28 24.65
N ALA A 206 15.62 -18.27 23.85
CA ALA A 206 16.94 -18.17 23.22
C ALA A 206 18.00 -17.49 24.11
N TYR A 207 17.60 -17.02 25.31
CA TYR A 207 18.45 -16.35 26.29
C TYR A 207 18.47 -17.07 27.65
N ASP A 208 18.04 -18.34 27.69
CA ASP A 208 18.00 -19.20 28.88
C ASP A 208 17.49 -18.48 30.16
N GLU A 209 18.35 -18.27 31.16
CA GLU A 209 17.98 -17.62 32.45
C GLU A 209 17.91 -16.09 32.37
N ASP A 210 18.60 -15.46 31.41
CA ASP A 210 18.55 -14.02 31.18
C ASP A 210 17.21 -13.57 30.58
N GLY A 211 16.52 -14.45 29.85
CA GLY A 211 15.21 -14.16 29.25
C GLY A 211 14.13 -13.85 30.29
N PRO A 212 13.82 -14.77 31.23
CA PRO A 212 12.91 -14.50 32.35
C PRO A 212 13.37 -13.34 33.24
N SER A 213 14.68 -13.22 33.49
CA SER A 213 15.26 -12.14 34.29
C SER A 213 15.01 -10.76 33.66
N TYR A 214 15.16 -10.65 32.33
CA TYR A 214 14.84 -9.46 31.57
C TYR A 214 13.34 -9.11 31.60
N VAL A 215 12.45 -10.11 31.49
CA VAL A 215 10.99 -9.89 31.60
C VAL A 215 10.62 -9.30 32.96
N GLN A 216 11.19 -9.85 34.04
CA GLN A 216 10.95 -9.35 35.40
C GLN A 216 11.50 -7.93 35.59
N TRP A 217 12.70 -7.64 35.07
CA TRP A 217 13.27 -6.28 35.10
C TRP A 217 12.44 -5.29 34.28
N ALA A 218 12.05 -5.63 33.04
CA ALA A 218 11.34 -4.73 32.14
C ALA A 218 9.94 -4.37 32.67
N ALA A 219 9.23 -5.36 33.26
CA ALA A 219 7.97 -5.13 33.95
C ALA A 219 8.13 -4.21 35.17
N ASN A 220 9.15 -4.47 36.01
CA ASN A 220 9.42 -3.67 37.21
C ASN A 220 9.80 -2.23 36.88
N MET A 221 10.70 -2.02 35.91
CA MET A 221 11.11 -0.69 35.43
C MET A 221 9.92 0.08 34.87
N ALA A 222 9.09 -0.55 34.02
CA ALA A 222 7.89 0.09 33.48
C ALA A 222 6.91 0.51 34.59
N VAL A 223 6.65 -0.36 35.57
CA VAL A 223 5.78 -0.06 36.71
C VAL A 223 6.36 1.07 37.58
N ALA A 224 7.68 1.07 37.81
CA ALA A 224 8.38 2.11 38.57
C ALA A 224 8.29 3.51 37.92
N GLN A 225 8.06 3.61 36.60
CA GLN A 225 7.76 4.89 35.93
C GLN A 225 6.47 5.56 36.46
N ASN A 226 5.62 4.86 37.22
CA ASN A 226 4.44 5.37 37.94
C ASN A 226 3.55 6.29 37.09
N ILE A 227 2.92 5.72 36.05
CA ILE A 227 2.08 6.46 35.08
C ILE A 227 0.61 6.60 35.51
N GLY A 228 0.19 5.94 36.59
CA GLY A 228 -1.19 5.98 37.10
C GLY A 228 -2.24 5.32 36.18
N VAL A 229 -1.81 4.52 35.20
CA VAL A 229 -2.67 3.69 34.33
C VAL A 229 -2.03 2.30 34.15
N PRO A 230 -2.79 1.25 33.78
CA PRO A 230 -2.26 -0.11 33.71
C PRO A 230 -1.22 -0.31 32.59
N TRP A 231 -0.21 -1.13 32.89
CA TRP A 231 0.74 -1.65 31.91
C TRP A 231 0.26 -2.99 31.32
N ILE A 232 0.58 -3.22 30.06
CA ILE A 232 0.33 -4.46 29.32
C ILE A 232 1.64 -5.02 28.73
N MET A 233 1.65 -6.33 28.45
CA MET A 233 2.65 -7.02 27.60
C MET A 233 1.93 -8.00 26.67
N CYS A 234 2.06 -7.82 25.36
CA CYS A 234 1.48 -8.76 24.38
C CYS A 234 2.34 -10.04 24.29
N LYS A 235 1.68 -11.20 24.18
CA LYS A 235 2.28 -12.54 24.21
C LYS A 235 3.37 -12.70 25.27
N GLN A 236 3.04 -12.38 26.51
CA GLN A 236 3.87 -12.66 27.68
C GLN A 236 3.04 -13.42 28.73
N LYS A 237 2.99 -14.75 28.64
CA LYS A 237 2.19 -15.63 29.53
C LYS A 237 2.55 -15.44 31.01
N ASP A 238 3.80 -15.17 31.26
CA ASP A 238 4.51 -14.97 32.52
C ASP A 238 4.65 -13.49 32.92
N ALA A 239 3.89 -12.57 32.29
CA ALA A 239 3.88 -11.14 32.65
C ALA A 239 3.68 -10.93 34.17
N PRO A 240 4.67 -10.37 34.89
CA PRO A 240 4.60 -10.17 36.33
C PRO A 240 3.44 -9.26 36.75
N ASP A 241 2.96 -9.41 37.98
CA ASP A 241 1.94 -8.51 38.53
C ASP A 241 2.55 -7.12 38.81
N PRO A 242 1.87 -5.99 38.52
CA PRO A 242 0.48 -5.85 38.04
C PRO A 242 0.30 -5.89 36.50
N VAL A 243 1.33 -6.16 35.71
CA VAL A 243 1.27 -6.08 34.23
C VAL A 243 0.29 -7.10 33.64
N ILE A 244 -0.60 -6.66 32.74
CA ILE A 244 -1.61 -7.53 32.11
C ILE A 244 -1.03 -8.20 30.85
N ASN A 245 -1.11 -9.53 30.77
CA ASN A 245 -0.77 -10.26 29.55
C ASN A 245 -1.88 -10.13 28.49
N ALA A 246 -1.51 -9.76 27.27
CA ALA A 246 -2.45 -9.58 26.15
C ALA A 246 -2.20 -10.57 25.01
N CYS A 247 -3.24 -10.85 24.21
CA CYS A 247 -3.19 -11.72 23.05
C CYS A 247 -2.98 -10.96 21.74
N ASN A 248 -2.30 -11.59 20.78
CA ASN A 248 -2.11 -11.14 19.41
C ASN A 248 -2.34 -12.33 18.46
N GLY A 249 -2.90 -12.09 17.28
CA GLY A 249 -3.21 -13.11 16.28
C GLY A 249 -4.50 -12.85 15.51
N ARG A 250 -5.04 -13.87 14.83
CA ARG A 250 -6.30 -13.75 14.06
C ARG A 250 -7.56 -14.17 14.85
N HIS A 251 -7.45 -15.08 15.82
CA HIS A 251 -8.60 -15.67 16.54
C HIS A 251 -8.35 -15.82 18.05
N CYS A 252 -7.99 -14.75 18.75
CA CYS A 252 -7.73 -14.83 20.21
C CYS A 252 -8.95 -15.31 21.03
N GLY A 253 -10.17 -15.26 20.50
CA GLY A 253 -11.32 -15.92 21.11
C GLY A 253 -11.17 -17.44 21.25
N ASP A 254 -10.39 -18.11 20.41
CA ASP A 254 -10.14 -19.56 20.47
C ASP A 254 -8.67 -19.91 20.76
N THR A 255 -7.72 -19.02 20.46
CA THR A 255 -6.27 -19.29 20.67
C THR A 255 -5.69 -18.67 21.95
N PHE A 256 -6.39 -17.80 22.66
CA PHE A 256 -5.89 -17.25 23.93
C PHE A 256 -6.23 -18.20 25.08
N THR A 257 -5.24 -18.56 25.89
CA THR A 257 -5.42 -19.32 27.13
C THR A 257 -6.06 -18.50 28.26
N GLY A 258 -6.27 -17.19 28.03
CA GLY A 258 -6.79 -16.26 29.02
C GLY A 258 -5.70 -15.45 29.74
N PRO A 259 -6.12 -14.50 30.59
CA PRO A 259 -5.22 -13.74 31.45
C PRO A 259 -4.50 -14.67 32.46
N ASN A 260 -3.26 -14.33 32.81
CA ASN A 260 -2.40 -15.18 33.66
C ASN A 260 -2.73 -15.11 35.17
N LYS A 261 -3.71 -14.27 35.55
CA LYS A 261 -4.32 -14.19 36.87
C LYS A 261 -5.83 -13.95 36.70
N PRO A 262 -6.70 -14.51 37.56
CA PRO A 262 -8.16 -14.41 37.41
C PRO A 262 -8.73 -13.00 37.65
N TYR A 263 -7.92 -12.08 38.20
CA TYR A 263 -8.30 -10.68 38.44
C TYR A 263 -7.81 -9.71 37.34
N LYS A 264 -7.16 -10.20 36.27
CA LYS A 264 -6.76 -9.42 35.10
C LYS A 264 -7.80 -9.61 33.97
N PRO A 265 -8.10 -8.58 33.15
CA PRO A 265 -9.07 -8.69 32.06
C PRO A 265 -8.47 -9.32 30.80
N ALA A 266 -9.32 -9.89 29.94
CA ALA A 266 -8.89 -10.44 28.65
C ALA A 266 -8.75 -9.34 27.58
N LEU A 267 -7.50 -9.07 27.15
CA LEU A 267 -7.14 -8.05 26.17
C LEU A 267 -6.57 -8.68 24.89
N TRP A 268 -6.99 -8.16 23.72
CA TRP A 268 -6.48 -8.54 22.40
C TRP A 268 -5.85 -7.33 21.71
N THR A 269 -4.52 -7.21 21.83
CA THR A 269 -3.71 -6.06 21.36
C THR A 269 -3.46 -6.04 19.86
N GLU A 270 -3.57 -7.16 19.15
CA GLU A 270 -3.49 -7.22 17.69
C GLU A 270 -4.40 -8.29 17.10
N ASN A 271 -5.56 -7.86 16.60
CA ASN A 271 -6.38 -8.62 15.67
C ASN A 271 -5.89 -8.32 14.24
N TRP A 272 -5.11 -9.23 13.66
CA TRP A 272 -4.44 -9.01 12.38
C TRP A 272 -5.44 -8.88 11.22
N THR A 273 -5.62 -7.67 10.68
CA THR A 273 -6.67 -7.36 9.68
C THR A 273 -6.34 -7.80 8.24
N ALA A 274 -5.08 -8.20 8.03
CA ALA A 274 -4.50 -8.80 6.83
C ALA A 274 -3.18 -9.48 7.24
N GLN A 275 -2.37 -9.90 6.27
CA GLN A 275 -0.92 -10.06 6.46
C GLN A 275 -0.21 -8.78 6.02
N TYR A 276 0.93 -8.45 6.62
CA TYR A 276 1.88 -7.50 6.01
C TYR A 276 2.46 -8.08 4.71
N ARG A 277 3.26 -7.28 4.01
CA ARG A 277 3.71 -7.54 2.65
C ARG A 277 5.23 -7.35 2.52
N VAL A 278 5.88 -8.26 1.82
CA VAL A 278 7.30 -8.16 1.41
C VAL A 278 7.41 -8.20 -0.11
N PHE A 279 8.45 -7.60 -0.66
CA PHE A 279 8.72 -7.68 -2.10
C PHE A 279 8.90 -9.16 -2.52
N GLY A 280 8.17 -9.58 -3.55
CA GLY A 280 8.06 -10.99 -3.96
C GLY A 280 6.76 -11.70 -3.52
N ASP A 281 5.99 -11.15 -2.58
CA ASP A 281 4.74 -11.81 -2.14
C ASP A 281 3.63 -11.77 -3.21
N PRO A 282 2.84 -12.86 -3.40
CA PRO A 282 1.55 -12.85 -4.07
C PRO A 282 0.43 -12.32 -3.15
N THR A 283 -0.62 -11.70 -3.68
CA THR A 283 -1.62 -10.91 -2.91
C THR A 283 -2.24 -11.65 -1.73
N SER A 284 -2.31 -11.01 -0.55
CA SER A 284 -2.89 -11.58 0.67
C SER A 284 -4.01 -10.70 1.23
N GLN A 285 -5.15 -11.31 1.58
CA GLN A 285 -6.28 -10.64 2.21
C GLN A 285 -6.83 -11.46 3.39
N ARG A 286 -7.64 -10.79 4.22
CA ARG A 286 -8.53 -11.40 5.22
C ARG A 286 -9.91 -10.79 5.01
N SER A 287 -10.97 -11.60 5.04
CA SER A 287 -12.34 -11.14 4.78
C SER A 287 -12.86 -10.21 5.90
N ALA A 288 -13.98 -9.54 5.69
CA ALA A 288 -14.62 -8.74 6.74
C ALA A 288 -15.32 -9.65 7.75
N GLU A 289 -15.88 -10.74 7.23
CA GLU A 289 -16.71 -11.74 7.88
C GLU A 289 -15.90 -12.57 8.90
N ASP A 290 -14.69 -12.99 8.54
CA ASP A 290 -13.77 -13.71 9.43
C ASP A 290 -13.27 -12.81 10.58
N ILE A 291 -13.01 -11.53 10.30
CA ILE A 291 -12.68 -10.56 11.36
C ILE A 291 -13.89 -10.37 12.27
N ALA A 292 -15.10 -10.18 11.72
CA ALA A 292 -16.35 -10.05 12.47
C ALA A 292 -16.67 -11.29 13.33
N PHE A 293 -16.46 -12.50 12.79
CA PHE A 293 -16.55 -13.76 13.51
C PHE A 293 -15.57 -13.74 14.68
N SER A 294 -14.29 -13.47 14.41
CA SER A 294 -13.23 -13.53 15.41
C SER A 294 -13.45 -12.57 16.59
N ILE A 295 -14.00 -11.36 16.36
CA ILE A 295 -14.33 -10.42 17.44
C ILE A 295 -15.59 -10.83 18.21
N ALA A 296 -16.67 -11.24 17.54
CA ALA A 296 -17.87 -11.72 18.23
C ALA A 296 -17.56 -12.97 19.08
N ARG A 297 -16.67 -13.84 18.58
CA ARG A 297 -16.14 -15.01 19.28
C ARG A 297 -15.33 -14.62 20.52
N PHE A 298 -14.52 -13.56 20.46
CA PHE A 298 -13.74 -13.06 21.60
C PHE A 298 -14.62 -12.36 22.66
N PHE A 299 -15.51 -11.45 22.27
CA PHE A 299 -16.40 -10.76 23.21
C PHE A 299 -17.43 -11.71 23.85
N SER A 300 -17.88 -12.76 23.16
CA SER A 300 -18.73 -13.80 23.77
C SER A 300 -17.98 -14.71 24.77
N LYS A 301 -16.65 -14.55 24.90
CA LYS A 301 -15.76 -15.30 25.80
C LYS A 301 -15.02 -14.37 26.78
N ASP A 302 -15.76 -13.46 27.40
CA ASP A 302 -15.28 -12.50 28.41
C ASP A 302 -14.15 -11.55 27.95
N GLY A 303 -13.86 -11.49 26.65
CA GLY A 303 -12.98 -10.50 26.04
C GLY A 303 -13.59 -9.09 26.06
N ILE A 304 -12.79 -8.06 26.35
CA ILE A 304 -13.29 -6.68 26.52
C ILE A 304 -12.55 -5.60 25.74
N LEU A 305 -11.32 -5.86 25.28
CA LEU A 305 -10.59 -4.99 24.36
C LEU A 305 -10.18 -5.80 23.14
N VAL A 306 -10.57 -5.33 21.95
CA VAL A 306 -9.94 -5.75 20.69
C VAL A 306 -9.32 -4.56 20.00
N ASN A 307 -8.09 -4.72 19.53
CA ASN A 307 -7.41 -3.76 18.69
C ASN A 307 -7.18 -4.31 17.28
N TYR A 308 -7.64 -3.60 16.25
CA TYR A 308 -7.33 -3.93 14.86
C TYR A 308 -5.89 -3.56 14.50
N TYR A 309 -5.09 -4.55 14.13
CA TYR A 309 -3.72 -4.36 13.67
C TYR A 309 -3.64 -4.73 12.17
N MET A 310 -3.65 -3.79 11.23
CA MET A 310 -3.84 -2.34 11.38
C MET A 310 -5.31 -1.93 11.20
N TYR A 311 -5.68 -0.76 11.72
CA TYR A 311 -6.92 -0.08 11.33
C TYR A 311 -6.70 0.87 10.15
N HIS A 312 -5.58 1.60 10.18
CA HIS A 312 -4.95 2.23 9.01
C HIS A 312 -3.47 1.83 8.97
N GLY A 313 -3.04 1.17 7.89
CA GLY A 313 -1.65 0.74 7.75
C GLY A 313 -0.71 1.87 7.29
N GLY A 314 -1.09 2.58 6.22
CA GLY A 314 -0.31 3.69 5.66
C GLY A 314 0.92 3.25 4.87
N THR A 315 1.95 4.09 4.86
CA THR A 315 3.14 3.94 4.01
C THR A 315 4.42 4.02 4.84
N ASN A 316 5.36 3.11 4.60
CA ASN A 316 6.75 3.14 5.07
C ASN A 316 7.55 4.20 4.27
N PHE A 317 7.35 5.48 4.57
CA PHE A 317 8.04 6.57 3.89
C PHE A 317 9.57 6.50 4.06
N GLY A 318 10.30 6.90 3.03
CA GLY A 318 11.77 6.86 3.00
C GLY A 318 12.32 5.43 3.08
N ARG A 319 13.14 5.16 4.10
CA ARG A 319 13.86 3.87 4.29
C ARG A 319 13.35 3.03 5.47
N THR A 320 12.21 3.40 6.05
CA THR A 320 11.76 2.95 7.38
C THR A 320 11.13 1.55 7.45
N SER A 321 11.00 0.84 6.32
CA SER A 321 10.52 -0.55 6.32
C SER A 321 11.58 -1.54 6.85
N ALA A 322 11.12 -2.64 7.45
CA ALA A 322 11.97 -3.78 7.80
C ALA A 322 12.51 -4.52 6.55
N ALA A 323 13.44 -5.44 6.76
CA ALA A 323 14.07 -6.28 5.73
C ALA A 323 13.05 -6.86 4.72
N PHE A 324 13.12 -6.38 3.48
CA PHE A 324 12.23 -6.72 2.35
C PHE A 324 10.76 -6.29 2.47
N THR A 325 10.32 -5.68 3.58
CA THR A 325 8.94 -5.17 3.73
C THR A 325 8.67 -4.04 2.73
N THR A 326 7.50 -4.11 2.07
CA THR A 326 7.11 -3.15 1.03
C THR A 326 6.92 -1.73 1.55
N THR A 327 6.99 -0.75 0.65
CA THR A 327 6.69 0.66 0.95
C THR A 327 5.24 0.84 1.40
N ARG A 328 4.29 0.16 0.76
CA ARG A 328 2.91 0.02 1.23
C ARG A 328 2.83 -0.85 2.51
N TYR A 329 2.04 -0.44 3.50
CA TYR A 329 1.81 -1.21 4.74
C TYR A 329 0.32 -1.42 5.01
N TYR A 330 -0.10 -2.67 5.26
CA TYR A 330 -1.48 -3.07 5.63
C TYR A 330 -2.61 -2.38 4.82
N ASP A 331 -2.44 -2.29 3.49
CA ASP A 331 -3.40 -1.70 2.55
C ASP A 331 -4.80 -2.35 2.54
N GLU A 332 -4.89 -3.56 3.08
CA GLU A 332 -6.13 -4.35 3.21
C GLU A 332 -6.86 -4.12 4.54
N ALA A 333 -6.41 -3.15 5.35
CA ALA A 333 -7.05 -2.69 6.58
C ALA A 333 -8.41 -2.01 6.33
N PRO A 334 -9.22 -1.74 7.39
CA PRO A 334 -10.47 -0.96 7.30
C PRO A 334 -10.30 0.41 6.62
N LEU A 335 -9.16 1.09 6.84
CA LEU A 335 -8.71 2.24 6.06
C LEU A 335 -7.45 1.85 5.29
N ASP A 336 -7.47 1.97 3.96
CA ASP A 336 -6.38 1.52 3.09
C ASP A 336 -5.13 2.42 3.15
N GLU A 337 -4.09 2.16 2.32
CA GLU A 337 -2.84 2.95 2.31
C GLU A 337 -3.10 4.46 2.17
N PHE A 338 -4.16 4.83 1.45
CA PHE A 338 -4.53 6.21 1.14
C PHE A 338 -5.52 6.81 2.16
N GLY A 339 -5.87 6.06 3.20
CA GLY A 339 -6.86 6.44 4.20
C GLY A 339 -8.31 6.37 3.70
N LEU A 340 -8.58 5.71 2.57
CA LEU A 340 -9.94 5.53 2.05
C LEU A 340 -10.64 4.37 2.79
N GLN A 341 -11.94 4.50 3.00
CA GLN A 341 -12.75 3.45 3.66
C GLN A 341 -12.85 2.22 2.74
N ARG A 342 -12.25 1.10 3.17
CA ARG A 342 -12.28 -0.17 2.44
C ARG A 342 -13.58 -0.91 2.76
N GLU A 343 -14.60 -0.68 1.95
CA GLU A 343 -15.92 -1.30 2.16
C GLU A 343 -15.97 -2.71 1.53
N PRO A 344 -16.57 -3.71 2.19
CA PRO A 344 -17.42 -3.62 3.38
C PRO A 344 -16.66 -3.74 4.72
N LYS A 345 -15.33 -3.91 4.71
CA LYS A 345 -14.56 -4.19 5.94
C LYS A 345 -14.71 -3.07 6.98
N TRP A 346 -14.75 -1.81 6.58
CA TRP A 346 -14.97 -0.69 7.50
C TRP A 346 -16.38 -0.71 8.11
N SER A 347 -17.42 -0.78 7.28
CA SER A 347 -18.83 -0.73 7.72
C SER A 347 -19.31 -1.98 8.44
N HIS A 348 -18.90 -3.18 8.04
CA HIS A 348 -19.27 -4.43 8.70
C HIS A 348 -18.70 -4.53 10.12
N LEU A 349 -17.46 -4.07 10.32
CA LEU A 349 -16.85 -4.00 11.66
C LEU A 349 -17.45 -2.89 12.52
N ARG A 350 -17.77 -1.73 11.94
CA ARG A 350 -18.58 -0.67 12.60
C ARG A 350 -19.92 -1.22 13.09
N ASP A 351 -20.58 -2.06 12.30
CA ASP A 351 -21.88 -2.62 12.66
C ASP A 351 -21.75 -3.77 13.68
N ALA A 352 -20.64 -4.53 13.67
CA ALA A 352 -20.27 -5.43 14.76
C ALA A 352 -20.01 -4.67 16.09
N HIS A 353 -19.33 -3.52 16.06
CA HIS A 353 -19.14 -2.68 17.26
C HIS A 353 -20.49 -2.23 17.84
N ARG A 354 -21.49 -1.97 16.98
CA ARG A 354 -22.82 -1.55 17.40
C ARG A 354 -23.62 -2.69 18.03
N SER A 355 -23.63 -3.88 17.43
CA SER A 355 -24.31 -5.05 18.03
C SER A 355 -23.68 -5.45 19.37
N LEU A 356 -22.35 -5.41 19.48
CA LEU A 356 -21.63 -5.63 20.73
C LEU A 356 -21.88 -4.53 21.78
N ASN A 357 -22.04 -3.25 21.37
CA ASN A 357 -22.44 -2.18 22.28
C ASN A 357 -23.88 -2.34 22.80
N LEU A 358 -24.81 -2.86 21.99
CA LEU A 358 -26.15 -3.23 22.49
C LEU A 358 -26.05 -4.33 23.56
N CYS A 359 -25.11 -5.28 23.42
CA CYS A 359 -24.82 -6.31 24.42
C CYS A 359 -24.04 -5.80 25.66
N LYS A 360 -23.54 -4.54 25.69
CA LYS A 360 -22.58 -4.04 26.70
C LYS A 360 -23.00 -4.32 28.14
N LYS A 361 -24.28 -4.12 28.47
CA LYS A 361 -24.79 -4.27 29.84
C LYS A 361 -24.71 -5.72 30.33
N ALA A 362 -25.06 -6.67 29.47
CA ALA A 362 -24.99 -8.10 29.76
C ALA A 362 -23.53 -8.58 29.83
N LEU A 363 -22.70 -8.22 28.84
CA LEU A 363 -21.28 -8.60 28.80
C LEU A 363 -20.50 -8.14 30.05
N LEU A 364 -20.77 -6.94 30.56
CA LEU A 364 -20.01 -6.35 31.67
C LEU A 364 -20.58 -6.62 33.07
N THR A 365 -21.84 -7.07 33.19
CA THR A 365 -22.50 -7.28 34.50
C THR A 365 -23.27 -8.59 34.66
N GLY A 366 -23.49 -9.34 33.59
CA GLY A 366 -24.14 -10.65 33.60
C GLY A 366 -23.17 -11.81 33.84
N LYS A 367 -23.73 -12.91 34.35
CA LYS A 367 -23.05 -14.20 34.45
C LYS A 367 -23.07 -14.87 33.08
N SER A 368 -21.94 -15.40 32.63
CA SER A 368 -21.82 -16.16 31.39
C SER A 368 -22.26 -17.62 31.60
N SER A 369 -22.95 -18.18 30.61
CA SER A 369 -23.28 -19.61 30.50
C SER A 369 -23.07 -20.08 29.06
N VAL A 370 -22.84 -21.38 28.87
CA VAL A 370 -22.51 -21.99 27.57
C VAL A 370 -23.28 -23.30 27.41
N GLN A 371 -24.05 -23.41 26.34
CA GLN A 371 -24.70 -24.64 25.90
C GLN A 371 -24.03 -25.11 24.61
N ARG A 372 -23.28 -26.23 24.68
CA ARG A 372 -22.82 -26.93 23.47
C ARG A 372 -23.95 -27.83 22.98
N LEU A 373 -24.28 -27.75 21.70
CA LEU A 373 -25.35 -28.53 21.06
C LEU A 373 -24.77 -29.74 20.31
N ASN A 374 -23.62 -29.54 19.67
CA ASN A 374 -22.78 -30.57 19.05
C ASN A 374 -21.34 -30.00 18.95
N GLU A 375 -20.46 -30.63 18.17
CA GLU A 375 -19.08 -30.18 18.00
C GLU A 375 -18.95 -28.83 17.27
N PHE A 376 -19.88 -28.50 16.36
CA PHE A 376 -19.86 -27.27 15.58
C PHE A 376 -20.71 -26.15 16.20
N HIS A 377 -21.75 -26.48 16.97
CA HIS A 377 -22.77 -25.52 17.40
C HIS A 377 -22.75 -25.28 18.91
N GLU A 378 -22.65 -24.00 19.30
CA GLU A 378 -22.74 -23.58 20.70
C GLU A 378 -23.50 -22.25 20.85
N ILE A 379 -24.25 -22.16 21.95
CA ILE A 379 -24.93 -20.94 22.40
C ILE A 379 -24.20 -20.42 23.63
N ARG A 380 -23.88 -19.12 23.65
CA ARG A 380 -23.40 -18.41 24.84
C ARG A 380 -24.44 -17.40 25.27
N VAL A 381 -24.74 -17.34 26.57
CA VAL A 381 -25.68 -16.39 27.15
C VAL A 381 -24.97 -15.61 28.25
N TYR A 382 -25.19 -14.30 28.28
CA TYR A 382 -24.84 -13.41 29.38
C TYR A 382 -26.14 -12.91 29.98
N GLU A 383 -26.44 -13.28 31.22
CA GLU A 383 -27.68 -12.90 31.88
C GLU A 383 -27.45 -12.50 33.33
N LYS A 384 -28.23 -11.52 33.81
CA LYS A 384 -28.26 -11.15 35.23
C LYS A 384 -29.59 -11.63 35.83
N PRO A 385 -29.57 -12.60 36.78
CA PRO A 385 -30.78 -13.06 37.47
C PRO A 385 -31.62 -11.91 38.02
N GLN A 386 -32.94 -12.13 38.07
CA GLN A 386 -33.93 -11.15 38.56
C GLN A 386 -33.95 -9.83 37.75
N SER A 387 -33.57 -9.86 36.46
CA SER A 387 -33.66 -8.69 35.57
C SER A 387 -33.82 -9.06 34.10
N ASP A 388 -34.37 -8.14 33.30
CA ASP A 388 -34.52 -8.25 31.83
C ASP A 388 -33.17 -8.28 31.05
N ILE A 389 -32.02 -8.23 31.75
CA ILE A 389 -30.69 -8.15 31.12
C ILE A 389 -30.24 -9.54 30.65
N CYS A 390 -30.42 -9.80 29.36
CA CYS A 390 -29.95 -11.02 28.69
C CYS A 390 -29.39 -10.67 27.30
N SER A 391 -28.19 -11.13 26.96
CA SER A 391 -27.69 -11.15 25.57
C SER A 391 -27.13 -12.51 25.20
N ALA A 392 -27.37 -12.98 23.97
CA ALA A 392 -26.95 -14.28 23.49
C ALA A 392 -26.14 -14.22 22.18
N PHE A 393 -25.25 -15.19 22.03
CA PHE A 393 -24.42 -15.42 20.84
C PHE A 393 -24.63 -16.86 20.39
N ILE A 394 -25.22 -17.06 19.21
CA ILE A 394 -25.47 -18.39 18.64
C ILE A 394 -24.42 -18.62 17.55
N THR A 395 -23.57 -19.63 17.73
CA THR A 395 -22.40 -19.91 16.87
C THR A 395 -22.63 -21.16 16.01
N ASN A 396 -22.34 -21.06 14.72
CA ASN A 396 -22.07 -22.18 13.83
C ASN A 396 -20.59 -22.14 13.42
N ASN A 397 -19.79 -23.10 13.91
CA ASN A 397 -18.37 -23.23 13.55
C ASN A 397 -18.15 -24.08 12.28
N HIS A 398 -19.18 -24.76 11.74
CA HIS A 398 -19.02 -25.57 10.54
C HIS A 398 -18.71 -24.68 9.34
N THR A 399 -17.66 -25.01 8.58
CA THR A 399 -17.13 -24.10 7.55
C THR A 399 -17.96 -24.10 6.28
N ASN A 400 -18.74 -25.17 6.04
CA ASN A 400 -19.34 -25.44 4.74
C ASN A 400 -20.89 -25.49 4.75
N GLU A 401 -21.52 -25.68 5.91
CA GLU A 401 -22.97 -25.90 6.00
C GLU A 401 -23.65 -24.88 6.91
N ALA A 402 -24.86 -24.48 6.53
CA ALA A 402 -25.74 -23.67 7.35
C ALA A 402 -26.58 -24.55 8.29
N ALA A 403 -27.05 -23.97 9.40
CA ALA A 403 -27.89 -24.67 10.37
C ALA A 403 -29.04 -23.79 10.86
N THR A 404 -30.10 -24.44 11.34
CA THR A 404 -31.22 -23.78 12.02
C THR A 404 -31.25 -24.27 13.47
N ILE A 405 -30.97 -23.37 14.41
CA ILE A 405 -30.84 -23.69 15.84
C ILE A 405 -32.07 -23.20 16.60
N ASN A 406 -32.72 -24.07 17.37
CA ASN A 406 -33.75 -23.65 18.30
C ASN A 406 -33.12 -23.09 19.58
N PHE A 407 -33.52 -21.88 19.98
CA PHE A 407 -33.14 -21.25 21.23
C PHE A 407 -34.37 -20.56 21.85
N ARG A 408 -34.68 -20.90 23.11
CA ARG A 408 -35.83 -20.38 23.87
C ARG A 408 -37.15 -20.42 23.08
N GLY A 409 -37.38 -21.52 22.35
CA GLY A 409 -38.60 -21.76 21.57
C GLY A 409 -38.66 -21.09 20.19
N LYS A 410 -37.61 -20.38 19.76
CA LYS A 410 -37.51 -19.79 18.42
C LYS A 410 -36.39 -20.42 17.60
N ASN A 411 -36.62 -20.59 16.31
CA ASN A 411 -35.62 -21.08 15.35
C ASN A 411 -34.80 -19.90 14.80
N PHE A 412 -33.48 -20.04 14.76
CA PHE A 412 -32.54 -19.06 14.22
C PHE A 412 -31.66 -19.70 13.15
N PHE A 413 -31.69 -19.13 11.95
CA PHE A 413 -30.80 -19.53 10.85
C PHE A 413 -29.38 -19.00 11.08
N LEU A 414 -28.39 -19.83 10.74
CA LEU A 414 -26.96 -19.54 10.83
C LEU A 414 -26.28 -19.97 9.52
N PRO A 415 -25.72 -19.03 8.74
CA PRO A 415 -24.75 -19.37 7.70
C PRO A 415 -23.56 -20.20 8.25
N PRO A 416 -22.79 -20.86 7.37
CA PRO A 416 -21.51 -21.45 7.74
C PRO A 416 -20.58 -20.41 8.39
N HIS A 417 -19.73 -20.87 9.31
CA HIS A 417 -18.71 -20.08 10.01
C HIS A 417 -19.22 -18.71 10.51
N SER A 418 -20.35 -18.70 11.23
CA SER A 418 -21.03 -17.47 11.61
C SER A 418 -21.47 -17.42 13.08
N ILE A 419 -21.59 -16.20 13.60
CA ILE A 419 -22.19 -15.90 14.91
C ILE A 419 -23.34 -14.92 14.70
N SER A 420 -24.53 -15.30 15.15
CA SER A 420 -25.67 -14.38 15.28
C SER A 420 -25.69 -13.76 16.68
N VAL A 421 -25.83 -12.43 16.75
CA VAL A 421 -25.81 -11.62 17.98
C VAL A 421 -27.22 -11.18 18.34
N LEU A 422 -27.67 -11.55 19.55
CA LEU A 422 -29.01 -11.27 20.07
C LEU A 422 -28.91 -10.46 21.38
N PRO A 423 -28.92 -9.11 21.34
CA PRO A 423 -28.65 -8.29 22.53
C PRO A 423 -29.74 -8.35 23.62
N ASP A 424 -30.90 -8.94 23.31
CA ASP A 424 -32.07 -9.15 24.16
C ASP A 424 -32.41 -10.66 24.36
N CYS A 425 -31.55 -11.57 23.88
CA CYS A 425 -31.78 -13.01 23.78
C CYS A 425 -32.99 -13.43 22.91
N LYS A 426 -33.53 -12.56 22.04
CA LYS A 426 -34.75 -12.81 21.24
C LYS A 426 -34.65 -12.37 19.77
N THR A 427 -33.83 -11.38 19.46
CA THR A 427 -33.82 -10.64 18.19
C THR A 427 -32.41 -10.58 17.62
N VAL A 428 -32.20 -11.15 16.42
CA VAL A 428 -30.89 -11.06 15.74
C VAL A 428 -30.74 -9.67 15.13
N VAL A 429 -29.77 -8.89 15.63
CA VAL A 429 -29.46 -7.54 15.10
C VAL A 429 -28.25 -7.53 14.17
N TYR A 430 -27.51 -8.64 14.12
CA TYR A 430 -26.26 -8.79 13.38
C TYR A 430 -25.89 -10.28 13.25
N ASN A 431 -25.37 -10.68 12.09
CA ASN A 431 -24.68 -11.96 11.89
C ASN A 431 -23.35 -11.70 11.18
N THR A 432 -22.29 -12.39 11.60
CA THR A 432 -20.92 -12.10 11.15
C THR A 432 -20.66 -12.42 9.67
N GLN A 433 -21.45 -13.30 9.05
CA GLN A 433 -21.31 -13.71 7.65
C GLN A 433 -22.30 -12.99 6.70
N GLN A 434 -23.21 -12.16 7.24
CA GLN A 434 -24.27 -11.49 6.48
C GLN A 434 -24.05 -9.98 6.46
N ILE A 435 -23.44 -9.48 5.38
CA ILE A 435 -23.01 -8.09 5.24
C ILE A 435 -24.20 -7.23 4.79
N ALA A 436 -24.88 -6.59 5.74
CA ALA A 436 -25.97 -5.64 5.48
C ALA A 436 -25.51 -4.20 5.11
N SER A 437 -24.25 -4.01 4.74
CA SER A 437 -23.65 -2.73 4.33
C SER A 437 -23.04 -2.82 2.93
N GLN A 438 -22.84 -1.67 2.27
CA GLN A 438 -22.27 -1.63 0.92
C GLN A 438 -20.80 -2.09 0.87
N HIS A 439 -20.36 -2.49 -0.32
CA HIS A 439 -18.98 -2.82 -0.70
C HIS A 439 -18.41 -1.69 -1.59
N ASN A 440 -17.09 -1.63 -1.76
CA ASN A 440 -16.46 -0.83 -2.83
C ASN A 440 -15.23 -1.53 -3.43
N THR A 441 -14.79 -1.04 -4.59
CA THR A 441 -13.47 -1.38 -5.16
C THR A 441 -12.64 -0.13 -5.39
N ARG A 442 -11.31 -0.26 -5.44
CA ARG A 442 -10.38 0.86 -5.61
C ARG A 442 -10.01 1.05 -7.08
N ASN A 443 -10.14 2.28 -7.56
CA ASN A 443 -9.76 2.68 -8.90
C ASN A 443 -8.50 3.57 -8.87
N PHE A 444 -7.70 3.50 -9.94
CA PHE A 444 -6.58 4.38 -10.20
C PHE A 444 -6.81 5.09 -11.53
N ARG A 445 -7.10 6.40 -11.52
CA ARG A 445 -7.35 7.19 -12.74
C ARG A 445 -6.10 7.99 -13.11
N ARG A 446 -5.68 7.95 -14.37
CA ARG A 446 -4.56 8.76 -14.87
C ARG A 446 -4.91 10.25 -14.76
N SER A 447 -4.08 11.03 -14.08
CA SER A 447 -4.28 12.49 -13.96
C SER A 447 -4.18 13.16 -15.33
N THR A 448 -5.12 14.06 -15.62
CA THR A 448 -5.14 14.86 -16.85
C THR A 448 -4.06 15.95 -16.85
N LEU A 449 -3.67 16.44 -15.68
CA LEU A 449 -2.69 17.53 -15.51
C LEU A 449 -1.25 17.02 -15.32
N ALA A 450 -1.06 15.94 -14.57
CA ALA A 450 0.23 15.59 -13.98
C ALA A 450 1.14 14.69 -14.83
N ASN A 451 0.75 14.33 -16.07
CA ASN A 451 1.42 13.28 -16.86
C ASN A 451 2.16 13.79 -18.11
N ASN A 452 2.44 15.09 -18.21
CA ASN A 452 3.25 15.68 -19.29
C ASN A 452 4.74 15.67 -18.92
N HIS A 453 5.30 14.48 -18.67
CA HIS A 453 6.65 14.33 -18.13
C HIS A 453 7.74 14.66 -19.17
N LYS A 454 8.76 15.40 -18.72
CA LYS A 454 9.97 15.72 -19.48
C LYS A 454 11.16 15.20 -18.68
N TRP A 455 11.53 13.95 -18.95
CA TRP A 455 12.53 13.24 -18.17
C TRP A 455 13.96 13.68 -18.49
N GLU A 456 14.69 14.02 -17.44
CA GLU A 456 16.13 14.22 -17.45
C GLU A 456 16.81 13.10 -16.65
N VAL A 457 18.05 12.74 -17.03
CA VAL A 457 18.84 11.65 -16.42
C VAL A 457 20.23 12.12 -15.99
N PHE A 458 20.73 11.55 -14.89
CA PHE A 458 22.11 11.64 -14.40
C PHE A 458 22.57 10.27 -13.88
N SER A 459 23.56 9.65 -14.51
CA SER A 459 24.09 8.34 -14.10
C SER A 459 25.22 8.48 -13.06
N GLU A 460 25.26 7.56 -12.10
CA GLU A 460 26.35 7.49 -11.11
C GLU A 460 27.70 7.14 -11.74
N THR A 461 28.78 7.60 -11.13
CA THR A 461 30.15 7.29 -11.57
C THR A 461 30.70 6.11 -10.76
N ILE A 462 30.92 4.97 -11.42
CA ILE A 462 31.51 3.76 -10.80
C ILE A 462 32.90 4.10 -10.23
N PRO A 463 33.12 3.99 -8.90
CA PRO A 463 34.34 4.50 -8.28
C PRO A 463 35.52 3.54 -8.44
N SER A 464 36.71 4.10 -8.64
CA SER A 464 37.95 3.41 -8.25
C SER A 464 38.22 3.73 -6.77
N LEU A 465 38.54 2.71 -5.96
CA LEU A 465 38.78 2.87 -4.52
C LEU A 465 40.17 2.32 -4.16
N PRO A 466 40.94 2.99 -3.28
CA PRO A 466 42.16 2.41 -2.72
C PRO A 466 41.82 1.23 -1.82
N VAL A 467 42.72 0.26 -1.69
CA VAL A 467 42.55 -0.86 -0.74
C VAL A 467 42.56 -0.32 0.69
N THR A 468 41.60 -0.78 1.51
CA THR A 468 41.39 -0.32 2.89
C THR A 468 41.48 -1.46 3.91
N GLN A 469 41.11 -2.69 3.52
CA GLN A 469 41.10 -3.88 4.36
C GLN A 469 41.46 -5.11 3.51
N LYS A 470 41.93 -6.21 4.14
CA LYS A 470 42.27 -7.45 3.40
C LYS A 470 41.04 -8.19 2.86
N LEU A 471 39.93 -8.11 3.59
CA LEU A 471 38.64 -8.74 3.30
C LEU A 471 37.59 -7.66 2.96
N PRO A 472 36.45 -8.03 2.34
CA PRO A 472 35.26 -7.18 2.31
C PRO A 472 34.78 -6.85 3.73
N ALA A 473 34.43 -5.58 3.98
CA ALA A 473 33.82 -5.16 5.23
C ALA A 473 32.36 -5.64 5.34
N GLU A 474 31.87 -5.87 6.56
CA GLU A 474 30.48 -6.28 6.77
C GLU A 474 29.51 -5.12 6.48
N LEU A 475 28.44 -5.39 5.72
CA LEU A 475 27.61 -4.34 5.11
C LEU A 475 26.88 -3.47 6.14
N TYR A 476 26.25 -4.04 7.17
CA TYR A 476 25.53 -3.24 8.17
C TYR A 476 26.49 -2.33 8.94
N SER A 477 27.63 -2.89 9.37
CA SER A 477 28.70 -2.17 10.09
C SER A 477 29.33 -1.05 9.23
N LEU A 478 29.33 -1.21 7.90
CA LEU A 478 29.80 -0.21 6.94
C LEU A 478 28.75 0.89 6.69
N LEU A 479 27.46 0.55 6.55
CA LEU A 479 26.36 1.49 6.25
C LEU A 479 25.91 2.31 7.46
N LYS A 480 25.87 1.68 8.64
CA LYS A 480 25.31 2.21 9.90
C LYS A 480 23.91 2.82 9.76
N ASP A 481 23.07 2.21 8.90
CA ASP A 481 21.72 2.65 8.51
C ASP A 481 21.63 4.05 7.85
N THR A 482 22.77 4.70 7.58
CA THR A 482 22.83 6.09 7.04
C THR A 482 22.42 6.20 5.56
N THR A 483 22.55 5.10 4.82
CA THR A 483 22.18 4.88 3.41
C THR A 483 21.92 3.38 3.22
N ASP A 484 21.22 2.99 2.16
CA ASP A 484 21.11 1.58 1.78
C ASP A 484 22.37 1.06 1.05
N TYR A 485 23.31 1.92 0.63
CA TYR A 485 24.29 1.62 -0.42
C TYR A 485 25.75 1.67 0.03
N ALA A 486 26.55 0.63 -0.29
CA ALA A 486 27.99 0.64 -0.11
C ALA A 486 28.74 0.02 -1.29
N TRP A 487 29.79 0.72 -1.74
CA TRP A 487 30.71 0.27 -2.76
C TRP A 487 31.86 -0.55 -2.17
N TYR A 488 32.22 -1.61 -2.90
CA TYR A 488 33.35 -2.50 -2.69
C TYR A 488 34.15 -2.53 -3.99
N SER A 489 35.48 -2.47 -3.95
CA SER A 489 36.31 -2.57 -5.15
C SER A 489 37.59 -3.36 -4.88
N THR A 490 37.99 -4.20 -5.83
CA THR A 490 39.27 -4.92 -5.82
C THR A 490 39.83 -5.02 -7.24
N SER A 491 41.15 -5.18 -7.36
CA SER A 491 41.85 -5.29 -8.64
C SER A 491 42.81 -6.48 -8.64
N PHE A 492 42.95 -7.14 -9.77
CA PHE A 492 43.78 -8.33 -9.96
C PHE A 492 44.28 -8.40 -11.41
N ASN A 493 45.32 -9.18 -11.67
CA ASN A 493 45.95 -9.27 -12.98
C ASN A 493 45.73 -10.67 -13.59
N LEU A 494 45.53 -10.75 -14.91
CA LEU A 494 45.46 -12.00 -15.67
C LEU A 494 46.44 -11.94 -16.85
N GLY A 495 47.24 -12.98 -17.04
CA GLY A 495 48.01 -13.19 -18.26
C GLY A 495 47.17 -13.83 -19.37
N ALA A 496 47.71 -13.83 -20.59
CA ALA A 496 47.05 -14.47 -21.74
C ALA A 496 46.93 -16.00 -21.59
N GLN A 497 47.73 -16.61 -20.71
CA GLN A 497 47.67 -18.03 -20.36
C GLN A 497 46.57 -18.39 -19.36
N ASP A 498 46.00 -17.42 -18.63
CA ASP A 498 44.93 -17.66 -17.65
C ASP A 498 43.56 -17.72 -18.32
N LEU A 499 43.39 -17.03 -19.46
CA LEU A 499 42.12 -16.93 -20.18
C LEU A 499 41.86 -18.15 -21.09
N PRO A 500 40.62 -18.70 -21.14
CA PRO A 500 40.31 -19.87 -21.97
C PRO A 500 40.46 -19.62 -23.48
N LYS A 501 41.36 -20.39 -24.10
CA LYS A 501 41.65 -20.33 -25.55
C LYS A 501 40.51 -20.81 -26.46
N ASN A 502 39.47 -21.43 -25.89
CA ASN A 502 38.28 -21.93 -26.60
C ASN A 502 37.13 -20.91 -26.67
N GLY A 503 37.33 -19.67 -26.20
CA GLY A 503 36.29 -18.63 -26.18
C GLY A 503 35.25 -18.77 -25.06
N ALA A 504 35.42 -19.71 -24.12
CA ALA A 504 34.58 -19.78 -22.93
C ALA A 504 34.88 -18.60 -21.99
N ALA A 505 33.86 -17.81 -21.65
CA ALA A 505 34.01 -16.69 -20.71
C ALA A 505 34.13 -17.20 -19.26
N PRO A 506 35.17 -16.83 -18.49
CA PRO A 506 35.27 -17.14 -17.06
C PRO A 506 34.08 -16.58 -16.27
N VAL A 507 33.69 -17.26 -15.19
CA VAL A 507 32.52 -16.89 -14.39
C VAL A 507 32.94 -16.17 -13.12
N LEU A 508 32.46 -14.93 -12.94
CA LEU A 508 32.57 -14.21 -11.68
C LEU A 508 31.48 -14.71 -10.73
N ARG A 509 31.92 -15.27 -9.59
CA ARG A 509 31.09 -15.79 -8.51
C ARG A 509 31.23 -14.92 -7.27
N ILE A 510 30.11 -14.43 -6.74
CA ILE A 510 30.03 -13.68 -5.48
C ILE A 510 28.96 -14.33 -4.61
N MET A 511 29.35 -14.88 -3.46
CA MET A 511 28.42 -15.32 -2.41
C MET A 511 28.18 -14.15 -1.46
N SER A 512 26.92 -13.78 -1.25
CA SER A 512 26.48 -12.66 -0.41
C SER A 512 25.61 -13.15 0.75
N LEU A 513 25.70 -12.47 1.89
CA LEU A 513 24.76 -12.62 3.02
C LEU A 513 23.52 -11.70 2.88
N GLY A 514 23.44 -10.91 1.80
CA GLY A 514 22.28 -10.08 1.47
C GLY A 514 22.58 -8.58 1.38
N HIS A 515 21.59 -7.73 1.06
CA HIS A 515 20.23 -8.10 0.60
C HIS A 515 20.14 -8.10 -0.92
N SER A 516 20.83 -7.17 -1.58
CA SER A 516 20.98 -7.08 -3.03
C SER A 516 22.39 -6.62 -3.41
N LEU A 517 22.81 -6.85 -4.65
CA LEU A 517 24.02 -6.25 -5.22
C LEU A 517 23.88 -5.95 -6.71
N LEU A 518 24.68 -5.00 -7.19
CA LEU A 518 24.98 -4.73 -8.59
C LEU A 518 26.49 -4.96 -8.80
N THR A 519 26.87 -5.70 -9.84
CA THR A 519 28.26 -6.01 -10.16
C THR A 519 28.71 -5.27 -11.41
N PHE A 520 29.87 -4.62 -11.31
CA PHE A 520 30.56 -3.99 -12.42
C PHE A 520 31.97 -4.57 -12.57
N VAL A 521 32.45 -4.75 -13.80
CA VAL A 521 33.83 -5.15 -14.11
C VAL A 521 34.42 -4.17 -15.11
N ASN A 522 35.61 -3.66 -14.82
CA ASN A 522 36.32 -2.62 -15.58
C ASN A 522 35.57 -1.29 -15.78
N GLY A 523 34.33 -1.17 -15.27
CA GLY A 523 33.43 -0.03 -15.42
C GLY A 523 32.08 -0.40 -16.05
N GLU A 524 32.01 -1.57 -16.69
CA GLU A 524 30.81 -2.09 -17.38
C GLU A 524 29.90 -2.86 -16.40
N TYR A 525 28.58 -2.79 -16.62
CA TYR A 525 27.58 -3.47 -15.79
C TYR A 525 27.41 -4.93 -16.20
N ILE A 526 27.62 -5.85 -15.26
CA ILE A 526 27.52 -7.31 -15.48
C ILE A 526 26.15 -7.86 -15.04
N GLY A 527 25.47 -7.18 -14.12
CA GLY A 527 24.13 -7.54 -13.65
C GLY A 527 23.91 -7.27 -12.17
N SER A 528 22.71 -7.60 -11.71
CA SER A 528 22.29 -7.59 -10.30
C SER A 528 21.91 -8.99 -9.83
N ASN A 529 21.87 -9.21 -8.50
CA ASN A 529 21.13 -10.31 -7.88
C ASN A 529 20.74 -9.95 -6.43
N HIS A 530 19.81 -10.69 -5.82
CA HIS A 530 19.27 -10.44 -4.48
C HIS A 530 18.79 -11.72 -3.77
N GLY A 531 18.59 -11.61 -2.46
CA GLY A 531 17.90 -12.62 -1.63
C GLY A 531 16.38 -12.38 -1.55
N THR A 532 15.72 -13.09 -0.64
CA THR A 532 14.30 -12.90 -0.28
C THR A 532 14.13 -12.53 1.20
N HIS A 533 12.88 -12.30 1.63
CA HIS A 533 12.57 -12.09 3.05
C HIS A 533 12.86 -13.34 3.91
N GLU A 534 12.81 -14.55 3.35
CA GLU A 534 13.12 -15.80 4.02
C GLU A 534 14.65 -16.02 4.06
N GLU A 535 15.26 -16.17 2.89
CA GLU A 535 16.69 -16.40 2.71
C GLU A 535 17.36 -15.17 2.12
N LYS A 536 18.09 -14.44 2.97
CA LYS A 536 18.72 -13.16 2.64
C LYS A 536 20.02 -13.37 1.87
N SER A 537 20.64 -14.54 2.07
CA SER A 537 21.86 -14.97 1.40
C SER A 537 21.56 -15.33 -0.05
N PHE A 538 22.47 -14.99 -0.96
CA PHE A 538 22.31 -15.33 -2.37
C PHE A 538 23.67 -15.48 -3.06
N GLU A 539 23.64 -16.04 -4.27
CA GLU A 539 24.83 -16.23 -5.08
C GLU A 539 24.67 -15.52 -6.43
N PHE A 540 25.56 -14.59 -6.73
CA PHE A 540 25.70 -13.99 -8.04
C PHE A 540 26.71 -14.83 -8.83
N GLN A 541 26.29 -15.42 -9.95
CA GLN A 541 27.19 -16.02 -10.95
C GLN A 541 26.86 -15.43 -12.33
N LYS A 542 27.86 -14.87 -13.01
CA LYS A 542 27.76 -14.41 -14.40
C LYS A 542 29.07 -14.65 -15.17
N PRO A 543 29.01 -15.04 -16.46
CA PRO A 543 30.18 -15.01 -17.33
C PRO A 543 30.66 -13.57 -17.52
N VAL A 544 31.98 -13.36 -17.58
CA VAL A 544 32.62 -12.05 -17.72
C VAL A 544 33.78 -12.12 -18.70
N ASN A 545 33.80 -11.19 -19.65
CA ASN A 545 34.91 -10.99 -20.59
C ASN A 545 36.04 -10.20 -19.90
N PHE A 546 36.82 -10.88 -19.06
CA PHE A 546 38.03 -10.29 -18.50
C PHE A 546 39.09 -10.08 -19.59
N LYS A 547 39.86 -8.99 -19.49
CA LYS A 547 40.96 -8.67 -20.40
C LYS A 547 42.29 -9.19 -19.86
N VAL A 548 43.30 -9.29 -20.73
CA VAL A 548 44.70 -9.45 -20.28
C VAL A 548 45.14 -8.18 -19.55
N GLY A 549 45.94 -8.35 -18.50
CA GLY A 549 46.40 -7.27 -17.63
C GLY A 549 45.47 -7.02 -16.43
N ASN A 550 45.53 -5.80 -15.90
CA ASN A 550 44.79 -5.39 -14.71
C ASN A 550 43.28 -5.29 -14.96
N ASN A 551 42.50 -6.07 -14.20
CA ASN A 551 41.04 -6.03 -14.15
C ASN A 551 40.57 -5.50 -12.78
N ARG A 552 39.50 -4.72 -12.78
CA ARG A 552 38.86 -4.20 -11.55
C ARG A 552 37.44 -4.72 -11.42
N ILE A 553 37.14 -5.43 -10.33
CA ILE A 553 35.77 -5.74 -9.90
C ILE A 553 35.29 -4.60 -9.00
N THR A 554 34.07 -4.13 -9.20
CA THR A 554 33.44 -3.12 -8.33
C THR A 554 31.99 -3.52 -8.09
N ILE A 555 31.62 -3.72 -6.83
CA ILE A 555 30.30 -4.19 -6.40
C ILE A 555 29.64 -3.06 -5.64
N LEU A 556 28.39 -2.74 -5.97
CA LEU A 556 27.50 -1.96 -5.13
C LEU A 556 26.60 -2.93 -4.39
N ALA A 557 26.87 -3.18 -3.10
CA ALA A 557 25.97 -3.97 -2.26
C ALA A 557 24.95 -3.04 -1.60
N SER A 558 23.73 -3.54 -1.40
CA SER A 558 22.66 -2.76 -0.80
C SER A 558 21.79 -3.54 0.20
N THR A 559 21.32 -2.81 1.22
CA THR A 559 20.25 -3.24 2.14
C THR A 559 18.88 -2.87 1.60
N VAL A 560 17.85 -3.50 2.17
CA VAL A 560 16.44 -3.20 1.88
C VAL A 560 15.69 -3.20 3.21
N GLY A 561 16.12 -2.35 4.14
CA GLY A 561 15.76 -2.40 5.55
C GLY A 561 16.56 -3.45 6.34
N LEU A 562 16.59 -3.29 7.67
CA LEU A 562 17.24 -4.15 8.66
C LEU A 562 16.26 -5.20 9.22
N PRO A 563 16.75 -6.35 9.76
CA PRO A 563 15.91 -7.37 10.39
C PRO A 563 15.14 -6.83 11.60
N ASP A 564 13.87 -7.18 11.74
CA ASP A 564 12.95 -6.66 12.77
C ASP A 564 12.50 -7.71 13.79
N SER A 565 13.00 -8.93 13.70
CA SER A 565 12.46 -10.10 14.37
C SER A 565 13.52 -11.19 14.63
N GLY A 566 13.27 -12.01 15.65
CA GLY A 566 14.20 -13.05 16.12
C GLY A 566 15.12 -12.60 17.26
N ALA A 567 15.79 -13.58 17.89
CA ALA A 567 16.83 -13.33 18.90
C ALA A 567 18.15 -12.90 18.23
N TYR A 568 19.02 -12.24 19.00
CA TYR A 568 20.36 -11.83 18.56
C TYR A 568 20.37 -11.06 17.23
N MET A 569 19.65 -9.94 17.17
CA MET A 569 19.56 -9.12 15.94
C MET A 569 20.84 -8.30 15.72
N GLU A 570 21.49 -7.87 16.80
CA GLU A 570 22.79 -7.18 16.81
C GLU A 570 23.93 -8.01 16.17
N HIS A 571 23.81 -9.34 16.21
CA HIS A 571 24.77 -10.30 15.64
C HIS A 571 24.45 -10.71 14.18
N ARG A 572 23.55 -10.02 13.48
CA ARG A 572 23.23 -10.31 12.07
C ARG A 572 24.17 -9.57 11.11
N TYR A 573 24.53 -10.23 10.01
CA TYR A 573 25.50 -9.74 9.03
C TYR A 573 24.92 -9.76 7.61
N ALA A 574 25.38 -8.84 6.75
CA ALA A 574 25.02 -8.75 5.33
C ALA A 574 26.25 -8.41 4.47
N GLY A 575 26.09 -8.44 3.14
CA GLY A 575 27.12 -8.06 2.16
C GLY A 575 27.91 -9.22 1.55
N PRO A 576 28.86 -8.91 0.65
CA PRO A 576 29.72 -9.89 -0.01
C PRO A 576 30.58 -10.66 1.00
N LYS A 577 30.57 -11.99 0.93
CA LYS A 577 31.26 -12.90 1.86
C LYS A 577 32.37 -13.72 1.20
N SER A 578 32.15 -14.16 -0.03
CA SER A 578 33.18 -14.85 -0.84
C SER A 578 33.10 -14.37 -2.28
N ILE A 579 34.26 -14.17 -2.92
CA ILE A 579 34.39 -13.70 -4.29
C ILE A 579 35.46 -14.54 -4.98
N SER A 580 35.13 -15.20 -6.07
CA SER A 580 36.07 -15.98 -6.88
C SER A 580 35.76 -15.96 -8.37
N ILE A 581 36.76 -16.31 -9.18
CA ILE A 581 36.63 -16.44 -10.63
C ILE A 581 36.84 -17.91 -10.99
N LEU A 582 35.82 -18.50 -11.60
CA LEU A 582 35.79 -19.90 -12.04
C LEU A 582 36.08 -20.00 -13.55
N GLY A 583 36.63 -21.13 -13.98
CA GLY A 583 36.78 -21.43 -15.41
C GLY A 583 37.95 -20.71 -16.09
N LEU A 584 38.98 -20.33 -15.34
CA LEU A 584 40.28 -19.92 -15.91
C LEU A 584 41.09 -21.18 -16.27
N THR A 585 41.99 -21.08 -17.25
CA THR A 585 42.87 -22.20 -17.64
C THR A 585 43.86 -22.58 -16.54
N THR A 586 44.19 -21.65 -15.66
CA THR A 586 44.98 -21.87 -14.43
C THR A 586 44.14 -22.26 -13.21
N GLY A 587 42.82 -22.49 -13.37
CA GLY A 587 41.92 -23.04 -12.35
C GLY A 587 40.89 -22.05 -11.81
N THR A 588 40.86 -21.87 -10.50
CA THR A 588 39.98 -20.91 -9.79
C THR A 588 40.82 -19.93 -9.00
N ILE A 589 40.53 -18.63 -9.14
CA ILE A 589 41.18 -17.57 -8.36
C ILE A 589 40.21 -17.12 -7.26
N GLU A 590 40.65 -17.24 -6.00
CA GLU A 590 39.94 -16.75 -4.82
C GLU A 590 40.33 -15.30 -4.52
N LEU A 591 39.40 -14.36 -4.72
CA LEU A 591 39.60 -12.92 -4.55
C LEU A 591 39.11 -12.40 -3.18
N THR A 592 38.50 -13.26 -2.36
CA THR A 592 37.97 -12.93 -1.03
C THR A 592 39.01 -12.23 -0.14
N ALA A 593 40.29 -12.62 -0.21
CA ALA A 593 41.39 -12.05 0.58
C ALA A 593 42.37 -11.16 -0.22
N ASN A 594 41.97 -10.68 -1.41
CA ASN A 594 42.79 -9.93 -2.36
C ASN A 594 43.00 -8.43 -2.00
N GLY A 595 42.41 -7.96 -0.90
CA GLY A 595 42.38 -6.55 -0.55
C GLY A 595 41.22 -5.80 -1.20
N TRP A 596 40.48 -5.04 -0.39
CA TRP A 596 39.22 -4.40 -0.76
C TRP A 596 39.17 -2.93 -0.33
N GLY A 597 38.77 -2.08 -1.25
CA GLY A 597 38.44 -0.66 -1.02
C GLY A 597 36.96 -0.45 -0.81
N HIS A 598 36.58 0.40 0.15
CA HIS A 598 35.19 0.58 0.57
C HIS A 598 34.74 2.06 0.51
N LYS A 599 33.48 2.30 0.14
CA LYS A 599 32.88 3.66 0.14
C LYS A 599 31.36 3.61 0.37
N VAL A 600 30.93 4.18 1.49
CA VAL A 600 29.50 4.34 1.86
C VAL A 600 28.82 5.39 0.97
N GLY A 601 27.62 5.10 0.48
CA GLY A 601 26.67 6.04 -0.15
C GLY A 601 26.97 6.46 -1.59
N LEU A 602 25.89 6.80 -2.30
CA LEU A 602 25.92 7.27 -3.69
C LEU A 602 26.32 8.76 -3.79
N LYS A 603 26.74 9.23 -4.97
CA LYS A 603 27.08 10.65 -5.18
C LYS A 603 25.83 11.51 -5.13
N GLY A 604 24.74 11.08 -5.78
CA GLY A 604 23.45 11.77 -5.81
C GLY A 604 22.80 11.88 -4.43
N GLU A 605 22.96 10.87 -3.57
CA GLU A 605 22.54 10.94 -2.16
C GLU A 605 23.30 12.03 -1.41
N LYS A 606 24.63 12.02 -1.47
CA LYS A 606 25.50 12.98 -0.76
C LYS A 606 25.34 14.42 -1.27
N GLN A 607 25.07 14.58 -2.56
CA GLN A 607 24.73 15.87 -3.18
C GLN A 607 23.24 16.23 -3.05
N LYS A 608 22.42 15.37 -2.43
CA LYS A 608 20.96 15.49 -2.22
C LYS A 608 20.19 15.85 -3.49
N ILE A 609 20.53 15.25 -4.63
CA ILE A 609 20.04 15.69 -5.96
C ILE A 609 18.54 15.49 -6.20
N PHE A 610 17.86 14.87 -5.23
CA PHE A 610 16.41 14.78 -5.09
C PHE A 610 15.74 16.08 -4.56
N SER A 611 16.49 17.08 -4.07
CA SER A 611 15.98 18.42 -3.73
C SER A 611 16.25 19.43 -4.86
N GLU A 612 15.54 20.57 -4.86
CA GLU A 612 15.71 21.65 -5.85
C GLU A 612 17.13 22.27 -5.83
N GLU A 613 17.74 22.36 -4.65
CA GLU A 613 19.08 22.90 -4.42
C GLU A 613 20.18 21.87 -4.69
N GLY A 614 19.89 20.59 -4.45
CA GLY A 614 20.78 19.48 -4.77
C GLY A 614 20.80 19.18 -6.27
N SER A 615 19.65 19.21 -6.94
CA SER A 615 19.53 18.90 -8.37
C SER A 615 20.41 19.79 -9.24
N LYS A 616 20.63 21.05 -8.84
CA LYS A 616 21.53 22.02 -9.49
C LYS A 616 23.01 21.66 -9.41
N ARG A 617 23.42 20.66 -8.62
CA ARG A 617 24.82 20.28 -8.37
C ARG A 617 25.38 19.24 -9.35
N VAL A 618 24.57 18.75 -10.29
CA VAL A 618 24.98 17.81 -11.34
C VAL A 618 24.49 18.25 -12.71
N LYS A 619 25.25 17.92 -13.77
CA LYS A 619 24.83 18.15 -15.16
C LYS A 619 23.93 17.02 -15.63
N TRP A 620 22.64 17.29 -15.62
CA TRP A 620 21.60 16.43 -16.20
C TRP A 620 21.65 16.42 -17.74
N ARG A 621 21.02 15.43 -18.35
CA ARG A 621 20.83 15.27 -19.81
C ARG A 621 19.38 14.88 -20.07
N VAL A 622 18.85 15.10 -21.28
CA VAL A 622 17.53 14.56 -21.66
C VAL A 622 17.59 13.03 -21.62
N ALA A 623 16.60 12.38 -21.01
CA ALA A 623 16.49 10.93 -21.01
C ALA A 623 15.92 10.43 -22.35
N VAL A 624 16.64 9.52 -23.01
CA VAL A 624 16.26 8.95 -24.31
C VAL A 624 16.45 7.44 -24.26
N GLY A 625 15.38 6.68 -24.47
CA GLY A 625 15.40 5.22 -24.38
C GLY A 625 15.70 4.72 -22.96
N ASN A 626 16.45 3.61 -22.87
CA ASN A 626 16.85 3.03 -21.59
C ASN A 626 18.12 3.72 -21.08
N ALA A 627 18.14 4.12 -19.81
CA ALA A 627 19.37 4.55 -19.14
C ALA A 627 20.22 3.35 -18.70
N PRO A 628 21.54 3.49 -18.54
CA PRO A 628 22.36 2.48 -17.89
C PRO A 628 21.97 2.30 -16.42
N ALA A 629 22.29 1.12 -15.87
CA ALA A 629 22.11 0.79 -14.47
C ALA A 629 22.72 1.85 -13.54
N LEU A 630 22.10 2.03 -12.37
CA LEU A 630 22.44 3.06 -11.39
C LEU A 630 22.35 4.49 -11.93
N SER A 631 21.15 4.86 -12.39
CA SER A 631 20.82 6.19 -12.91
C SER A 631 19.75 6.89 -12.07
N TRP A 632 19.92 8.20 -11.89
CA TRP A 632 18.90 9.08 -11.34
C TRP A 632 18.10 9.71 -12.47
N PHE A 633 16.78 9.71 -12.35
CA PHE A 633 15.85 10.39 -13.24
C PHE A 633 15.14 11.52 -12.49
N LYS A 634 14.80 12.61 -13.18
CA LYS A 634 13.89 13.63 -12.68
C LYS A 634 12.91 14.11 -13.75
N THR A 635 11.76 14.59 -13.32
CA THR A 635 10.81 15.36 -14.16
C THR A 635 10.10 16.39 -13.27
N ARG A 636 9.45 17.38 -13.90
CA ARG A 636 8.41 18.17 -13.25
C ARG A 636 7.02 17.61 -13.57
N PHE A 637 6.05 17.89 -12.69
CA PHE A 637 4.63 17.57 -12.89
C PHE A 637 3.71 18.53 -12.12
N SER A 638 2.56 18.87 -12.70
CA SER A 638 1.57 19.72 -12.04
C SER A 638 0.80 18.96 -10.96
N THR A 639 0.36 19.66 -9.91
CA THR A 639 -0.44 19.08 -8.82
C THR A 639 -1.73 18.48 -9.39
N PRO A 640 -2.01 17.17 -9.23
CA PRO A 640 -3.19 16.53 -9.80
C PRO A 640 -4.51 17.16 -9.38
N GLU A 641 -5.50 17.03 -10.26
CA GLU A 641 -6.85 17.55 -10.10
C GLU A 641 -7.59 17.02 -8.85
N GLY A 642 -8.64 17.73 -8.45
CA GLY A 642 -9.54 17.31 -7.37
C GLY A 642 -8.91 17.27 -5.98
N ARG A 643 -9.46 16.41 -5.11
CA ARG A 643 -8.98 16.22 -3.72
C ARG A 643 -8.75 14.75 -3.36
N ASP A 644 -9.00 13.83 -4.28
CA ASP A 644 -8.77 12.40 -4.08
C ASP A 644 -7.24 12.13 -3.88
N PRO A 645 -6.84 11.08 -3.13
CA PRO A 645 -5.42 10.73 -2.95
C PRO A 645 -4.67 10.46 -4.25
N ILE A 646 -3.33 10.44 -4.19
CA ILE A 646 -2.45 10.33 -5.36
C ILE A 646 -1.45 9.18 -5.17
N ALA A 647 -1.11 8.51 -6.26
CA ALA A 647 0.05 7.63 -6.35
C ALA A 647 0.86 7.92 -7.61
N VAL A 648 2.11 7.46 -7.63
CA VAL A 648 2.89 7.23 -8.85
C VAL A 648 2.90 5.74 -9.18
N ARG A 649 2.61 5.41 -10.44
CA ARG A 649 2.72 4.06 -11.00
C ARG A 649 4.08 3.92 -11.68
N MET A 650 4.87 2.94 -11.25
CA MET A 650 6.26 2.77 -11.65
C MET A 650 6.46 1.77 -12.81
N ASN A 651 5.57 1.79 -13.81
CA ASN A 651 5.73 0.93 -14.99
C ASN A 651 7.03 1.28 -15.75
N GLY A 652 7.69 0.28 -16.34
CA GLY A 652 8.95 0.45 -17.07
C GLY A 652 10.20 0.60 -16.20
N MET A 653 10.05 0.56 -14.87
CA MET A 653 11.13 0.71 -13.88
C MET A 653 11.52 -0.62 -13.23
N GLY A 654 12.65 -0.64 -12.53
CA GLY A 654 13.21 -1.77 -11.78
C GLY A 654 13.17 -1.53 -10.27
N LYS A 655 14.31 -1.25 -9.67
CA LYS A 655 14.53 -1.18 -8.21
C LYS A 655 15.13 0.17 -7.82
N GLY A 656 14.71 0.73 -6.69
CA GLY A 656 15.33 1.95 -6.18
C GLY A 656 14.47 2.74 -5.20
N MET A 657 14.43 4.06 -5.33
CA MET A 657 13.79 4.96 -4.36
C MET A 657 13.24 6.23 -5.01
N ILE A 658 12.11 6.74 -4.49
CA ILE A 658 11.36 7.86 -5.07
C ILE A 658 11.30 9.04 -4.10
N TRP A 659 11.41 10.25 -4.63
CA TRP A 659 11.21 11.52 -3.92
C TRP A 659 10.26 12.46 -4.66
N VAL A 660 9.43 13.18 -3.90
CA VAL A 660 8.57 14.27 -4.37
C VAL A 660 8.91 15.51 -3.57
N ASN A 661 9.30 16.60 -4.25
CA ASN A 661 9.75 17.87 -3.65
C ASN A 661 10.78 17.66 -2.51
N GLY A 662 11.78 16.79 -2.73
CA GLY A 662 12.81 16.45 -1.75
C GLY A 662 12.39 15.49 -0.63
N LYS A 663 11.09 15.23 -0.44
CA LYS A 663 10.58 14.25 0.54
C LYS A 663 10.54 12.86 -0.10
N SER A 664 11.19 11.86 0.51
CA SER A 664 11.13 10.49 -0.01
C SER A 664 9.80 9.82 0.31
N ILE A 665 9.13 9.25 -0.70
CA ILE A 665 7.88 8.51 -0.52
C ILE A 665 8.10 7.00 -0.26
N GLY A 666 9.31 6.49 -0.51
CA GLY A 666 9.71 5.13 -0.21
C GLY A 666 10.59 4.47 -1.29
N ARG A 667 10.95 3.21 -1.04
CA ARG A 667 11.63 2.33 -2.01
C ARG A 667 10.65 1.83 -3.08
N HIS A 668 11.11 1.52 -4.29
CA HIS A 668 10.33 0.75 -5.28
C HIS A 668 11.06 -0.54 -5.67
N TRP A 669 10.29 -1.58 -6.01
CA TRP A 669 10.83 -2.81 -6.58
C TRP A 669 9.79 -3.45 -7.50
N MET A 670 9.97 -3.21 -8.79
CA MET A 670 9.09 -3.65 -9.88
C MET A 670 9.60 -4.92 -10.56
N SER A 671 10.93 -5.11 -10.57
CA SER A 671 11.62 -6.30 -11.08
C SER A 671 11.44 -7.53 -10.19
N PHE A 672 11.21 -7.37 -8.88
CA PHE A 672 10.90 -8.47 -7.97
C PHE A 672 9.44 -8.92 -8.13
N LEU A 673 9.22 -9.80 -9.11
CA LEU A 673 7.93 -10.42 -9.38
C LEU A 673 7.58 -11.47 -8.32
N SER A 674 6.29 -11.52 -7.99
CA SER A 674 5.69 -12.59 -7.19
C SER A 674 5.39 -13.85 -8.02
N PRO A 675 5.07 -15.00 -7.40
CA PRO A 675 4.73 -16.24 -8.11
C PRO A 675 3.57 -16.17 -9.11
N ILE A 676 2.82 -15.07 -9.15
CA ILE A 676 1.78 -14.79 -10.16
C ILE A 676 2.26 -13.85 -11.30
N GLY A 677 3.57 -13.70 -11.48
CA GLY A 677 4.19 -12.94 -12.57
C GLY A 677 4.01 -11.42 -12.47
N LYS A 678 3.72 -10.88 -11.28
CA LYS A 678 3.43 -9.45 -11.05
C LYS A 678 4.22 -8.90 -9.86
N PRO A 679 4.68 -7.64 -9.89
CA PRO A 679 5.30 -7.00 -8.73
C PRO A 679 4.32 -6.89 -7.57
N THR A 680 4.83 -6.93 -6.33
CA THR A 680 3.98 -6.83 -5.13
C THR A 680 3.36 -5.44 -4.95
N GLN A 681 3.98 -4.40 -5.51
CA GLN A 681 3.48 -3.01 -5.49
C GLN A 681 3.85 -2.28 -6.80
N SER A 682 2.85 -1.81 -7.55
CA SER A 682 3.04 -0.97 -8.74
C SER A 682 2.79 0.53 -8.47
N GLU A 683 1.77 0.84 -7.65
CA GLU A 683 1.43 2.19 -7.24
C GLU A 683 2.01 2.55 -5.85
N TYR A 684 2.74 3.66 -5.79
CA TYR A 684 3.42 4.18 -4.61
C TYR A 684 2.79 5.51 -4.18
N HIS A 685 2.34 5.59 -2.93
CA HIS A 685 1.54 6.71 -2.41
C HIS A 685 2.32 8.03 -2.38
N ILE A 686 1.73 9.09 -2.96
CA ILE A 686 2.18 10.47 -2.82
C ILE A 686 1.19 11.21 -1.92
N PRO A 687 1.55 11.53 -0.67
CA PRO A 687 0.70 12.34 0.20
C PRO A 687 0.45 13.72 -0.43
N ARG A 688 -0.80 14.20 -0.41
CA ARG A 688 -1.14 15.55 -0.89
C ARG A 688 -0.31 16.65 -0.20
N ALA A 689 0.10 16.44 1.05
CA ALA A 689 0.99 17.33 1.82
C ALA A 689 2.49 17.29 1.43
N PHE A 690 2.87 16.46 0.45
CA PHE A 690 4.21 16.47 -0.15
C PHE A 690 4.23 17.30 -1.46
N LEU A 691 3.07 17.72 -1.95
CA LEU A 691 2.91 18.56 -3.14
C LEU A 691 2.86 20.04 -2.78
N ASN A 692 3.20 20.89 -3.75
CA ASN A 692 3.05 22.33 -3.67
C ASN A 692 1.59 22.69 -4.02
N PRO A 693 0.77 23.20 -3.07
CA PRO A 693 -0.62 23.58 -3.37
C PRO A 693 -0.72 24.88 -4.20
N SER A 694 0.34 25.67 -4.23
CA SER A 694 0.41 27.00 -4.87
C SER A 694 1.39 27.08 -6.05
N LYS A 695 1.97 25.96 -6.49
CA LYS A 695 2.82 25.91 -7.70
C LYS A 695 2.20 24.98 -8.73
N GLU A 696 2.32 25.37 -10.00
CA GLU A 696 1.96 24.52 -11.15
C GLU A 696 3.00 23.41 -11.41
N GLU A 697 4.09 23.35 -10.62
CA GLU A 697 5.14 22.35 -10.74
C GLU A 697 5.56 21.75 -9.39
N ASN A 698 5.75 20.43 -9.40
CA ASN A 698 6.36 19.60 -8.37
C ASN A 698 7.57 18.88 -8.98
N LEU A 699 8.63 18.70 -8.19
CA LEU A 699 9.80 17.92 -8.59
C LEU A 699 9.60 16.44 -8.22
N LEU A 700 9.60 15.55 -9.22
CA LEU A 700 9.70 14.10 -9.03
C LEU A 700 11.14 13.67 -9.34
N VAL A 701 11.78 12.95 -8.41
CA VAL A 701 13.10 12.32 -8.63
C VAL A 701 13.02 10.84 -8.28
N VAL A 702 13.64 10.01 -9.10
CA VAL A 702 13.74 8.55 -8.94
C VAL A 702 15.21 8.18 -9.01
N LEU A 703 15.69 7.43 -8.02
CA LEU A 703 16.91 6.63 -8.14
C LEU A 703 16.49 5.28 -8.69
N GLU A 704 17.09 4.85 -9.79
CA GLU A 704 16.93 3.52 -10.38
C GLU A 704 18.26 2.77 -10.35
N GLU A 705 18.25 1.54 -9.86
CA GLU A 705 19.40 0.65 -9.78
C GLU A 705 19.60 -0.14 -11.08
N GLU A 706 18.54 -0.47 -11.82
CA GLU A 706 18.56 -1.35 -13.00
C GLU A 706 18.56 -0.57 -14.33
N ILE A 707 18.57 -1.28 -15.47
CA ILE A 707 18.45 -0.67 -16.81
C ILE A 707 16.96 -0.43 -17.09
N ALA A 708 16.53 0.84 -17.12
CA ALA A 708 15.11 1.20 -17.19
C ALA A 708 14.82 2.43 -18.07
N ASN A 709 13.54 2.66 -18.34
CA ASN A 709 13.03 3.81 -19.10
C ASN A 709 11.80 4.42 -18.39
N PRO A 710 11.87 5.68 -17.91
CA PRO A 710 10.82 6.30 -17.11
C PRO A 710 9.61 6.78 -17.94
N GLY A 711 9.62 6.58 -19.27
CA GLY A 711 8.53 7.00 -20.17
C GLY A 711 7.18 6.29 -19.94
N GLN A 712 7.13 5.24 -19.11
CA GLN A 712 5.90 4.56 -18.68
C GLN A 712 5.44 4.93 -17.25
N ILE A 713 6.18 5.78 -16.54
CA ILE A 713 5.76 6.28 -15.22
C ILE A 713 4.50 7.15 -15.38
N GLU A 714 3.50 6.95 -14.50
CA GLU A 714 2.28 7.75 -14.49
C GLU A 714 1.94 8.29 -13.10
N ILE A 715 1.43 9.52 -13.03
CA ILE A 715 0.75 10.07 -11.84
C ILE A 715 -0.75 9.76 -11.92
N VAL A 716 -1.28 9.10 -10.89
CA VAL A 716 -2.67 8.66 -10.81
C VAL A 716 -3.38 9.22 -9.58
N THR A 717 -4.65 9.57 -9.72
CA THR A 717 -5.56 9.79 -8.58
C THR A 717 -6.23 8.47 -8.17
N VAL A 718 -6.61 8.36 -6.90
CA VAL A 718 -7.06 7.11 -6.27
C VAL A 718 -8.45 7.30 -5.67
N ASP A 719 -9.42 6.47 -6.04
CA ASP A 719 -10.79 6.56 -5.51
C ASP A 719 -11.39 5.19 -5.15
N ARG A 720 -12.55 5.22 -4.50
CA ARG A 720 -13.41 4.04 -4.23
C ARG A 720 -14.87 4.32 -4.58
N ASP A 721 -15.10 4.96 -5.73
CA ASP A 721 -16.42 5.47 -6.17
C ASP A 721 -17.30 4.41 -6.87
N VAL A 722 -16.76 3.24 -7.20
CA VAL A 722 -17.54 2.07 -7.61
C VAL A 722 -18.02 1.34 -6.36
N VAL A 723 -19.33 1.33 -6.14
CA VAL A 723 -19.97 0.87 -4.90
C VAL A 723 -21.03 -0.19 -5.18
N CYS A 724 -21.12 -1.20 -4.32
CA CYS A 724 -21.98 -2.36 -4.56
C CYS A 724 -22.73 -2.81 -3.31
N SER A 725 -23.74 -3.66 -3.45
CA SER A 725 -24.45 -4.28 -2.33
C SER A 725 -24.85 -5.72 -2.68
N PHE A 726 -24.71 -6.61 -1.70
CA PHE A 726 -25.14 -8.01 -1.75
C PHE A 726 -26.08 -8.28 -0.58
N ILE A 727 -27.31 -8.72 -0.86
CA ILE A 727 -28.31 -9.05 0.18
C ILE A 727 -29.08 -10.30 -0.24
N THR A 728 -29.51 -11.07 0.75
CA THR A 728 -30.43 -12.21 0.62
C THR A 728 -31.57 -12.06 1.62
N GLU A 729 -32.67 -12.80 1.40
CA GLU A 729 -33.88 -12.73 2.23
C GLU A 729 -33.64 -13.08 3.71
N ASN A 730 -32.68 -13.96 3.97
CA ASN A 730 -32.29 -14.37 5.33
C ASN A 730 -31.35 -13.38 6.04
N HIS A 731 -31.02 -12.22 5.46
CA HIS A 731 -30.21 -11.21 6.17
C HIS A 731 -30.99 -10.60 7.36
N PRO A 732 -30.32 -10.31 8.49
CA PRO A 732 -30.93 -9.48 9.53
C PRO A 732 -31.13 -8.04 9.03
N PRO A 733 -32.10 -7.29 9.60
CA PRO A 733 -32.17 -5.84 9.41
C PRO A 733 -30.85 -5.17 9.80
N ASN A 734 -30.53 -4.04 9.17
CA ASN A 734 -29.28 -3.36 9.47
C ASN A 734 -29.26 -2.88 10.94
N VAL A 735 -28.12 -3.04 11.64
CA VAL A 735 -28.00 -2.74 13.08
C VAL A 735 -28.36 -1.29 13.44
N ASN A 736 -28.30 -0.35 12.49
CA ASN A 736 -28.73 1.05 12.70
C ASN A 736 -30.24 1.18 12.99
N SER A 737 -31.06 0.20 12.60
CA SER A 737 -32.51 0.20 12.80
C SER A 737 -32.90 -0.17 14.24
N PHE A 738 -31.94 -0.52 15.11
CA PHE A 738 -32.13 -0.82 16.52
C PHE A 738 -31.46 0.20 17.45
N ALA A 739 -32.08 0.49 18.58
CA ALA A 739 -31.47 1.26 19.67
C ALA A 739 -31.85 0.68 21.04
N SER A 740 -31.05 0.99 22.07
CA SER A 740 -31.46 0.77 23.46
C SER A 740 -32.10 2.02 24.03
N LYS A 741 -33.33 1.89 24.54
CA LYS A 741 -34.04 2.91 25.32
C LYS A 741 -34.63 2.23 26.55
N ASP A 742 -34.56 2.89 27.70
CA ASP A 742 -35.17 2.43 28.96
C ASP A 742 -34.84 0.95 29.30
N MET A 743 -33.59 0.56 29.00
CA MET A 743 -33.00 -0.78 29.18
C MET A 743 -33.55 -1.89 28.27
N LYS A 744 -34.43 -1.59 27.32
CA LYS A 744 -34.92 -2.54 26.31
C LYS A 744 -34.35 -2.22 24.94
N VAL A 745 -34.20 -3.25 24.11
CA VAL A 745 -33.85 -3.09 22.68
C VAL A 745 -35.15 -2.83 21.93
N HIS A 746 -35.19 -1.73 21.21
CA HIS A 746 -36.34 -1.33 20.39
C HIS A 746 -35.89 -1.18 18.93
N SER A 747 -36.74 -1.62 18.01
CA SER A 747 -36.64 -1.18 16.63
C SER A 747 -37.01 0.30 16.57
N VAL A 748 -36.15 1.13 16.01
CA VAL A 748 -36.36 2.58 15.81
C VAL A 748 -37.19 2.83 14.55
N ILE A 749 -37.30 1.81 13.69
CA ILE A 749 -38.08 1.77 12.46
C ILE A 749 -38.87 0.45 12.49
N GLU A 750 -40.18 0.49 12.25
CA GLU A 750 -41.00 -0.74 12.14
C GLU A 750 -40.57 -1.58 10.92
N PRO A 751 -40.71 -2.91 10.96
CA PRO A 751 -39.61 -3.81 10.64
C PRO A 751 -39.16 -3.72 9.18
N GLU A 752 -37.96 -3.16 8.98
CA GLU A 752 -37.33 -3.10 7.66
C GLU A 752 -36.92 -4.50 7.19
N LYS A 753 -37.63 -5.00 6.17
CA LYS A 753 -37.16 -6.13 5.35
C LYS A 753 -35.77 -5.81 4.75
N PRO A 754 -34.94 -6.83 4.47
CA PRO A 754 -33.60 -6.62 3.90
C PRO A 754 -33.65 -5.76 2.62
N ALA A 755 -32.86 -4.68 2.59
CA ALA A 755 -32.87 -3.70 1.52
C ALA A 755 -31.47 -3.15 1.25
N ALA A 756 -31.10 -3.05 -0.02
CA ALA A 756 -29.76 -2.63 -0.43
C ALA A 756 -29.62 -1.12 -0.27
N ILE A 757 -28.91 -0.66 0.77
CA ILE A 757 -28.62 0.75 1.01
C ILE A 757 -27.27 1.09 0.37
N LEU A 758 -27.30 1.98 -0.62
CA LEU A 758 -26.15 2.37 -1.43
C LEU A 758 -25.97 3.88 -1.34
N LYS A 759 -24.75 4.32 -1.01
CA LYS A 759 -24.41 5.73 -0.81
C LYS A 759 -23.09 6.07 -1.51
N CYS A 760 -23.08 7.20 -2.20
CA CYS A 760 -21.88 7.73 -2.86
C CYS A 760 -20.98 8.48 -1.85
N SER A 761 -19.70 8.62 -2.20
CA SER A 761 -18.77 9.50 -1.48
C SER A 761 -19.24 10.96 -1.56
N ASN A 762 -18.79 11.81 -0.62
CA ASN A 762 -19.39 13.14 -0.40
C ASN A 762 -19.53 13.97 -1.69
N PHE A 763 -20.71 14.57 -1.86
CA PHE A 763 -21.16 15.33 -3.04
C PHE A 763 -21.36 14.54 -4.36
N LYS A 764 -20.76 13.36 -4.53
CA LYS A 764 -20.90 12.53 -5.75
C LYS A 764 -22.33 11.95 -5.87
N LYS A 765 -22.72 11.57 -7.08
CA LYS A 765 -24.02 10.98 -7.43
C LYS A 765 -23.81 9.65 -8.16
N VAL A 766 -24.79 8.75 -8.10
CA VAL A 766 -24.86 7.58 -9.00
C VAL A 766 -25.04 8.09 -10.43
N VAL A 767 -24.23 7.59 -11.37
CA VAL A 767 -24.33 7.99 -12.79
C VAL A 767 -24.59 6.83 -13.74
N ALA A 768 -24.26 5.60 -13.34
CA ALA A 768 -24.53 4.40 -14.12
C ALA A 768 -24.75 3.19 -13.19
N VAL A 769 -25.59 2.26 -13.63
CA VAL A 769 -25.68 0.91 -13.07
C VAL A 769 -24.83 0.00 -13.95
N GLU A 770 -23.63 -0.34 -13.48
CA GLU A 770 -22.72 -1.25 -14.18
C GLU A 770 -23.22 -2.69 -14.10
N PHE A 771 -23.87 -3.06 -12.99
CA PHE A 771 -24.42 -4.39 -12.78
C PHE A 771 -25.67 -4.33 -11.89
N ALA A 772 -26.68 -5.13 -12.20
CA ALA A 772 -27.78 -5.41 -11.27
C ALA A 772 -28.39 -6.77 -11.59
N SER A 773 -28.71 -7.53 -10.55
CA SER A 773 -29.27 -8.87 -10.69
C SER A 773 -30.10 -9.27 -9.46
N TYR A 774 -31.17 -9.99 -9.73
CA TYR A 774 -32.06 -10.59 -8.72
C TYR A 774 -32.29 -12.05 -9.14
N GLY A 775 -31.66 -12.99 -8.43
CA GLY A 775 -31.52 -14.38 -8.85
C GLY A 775 -30.34 -15.04 -8.15
N ASN A 776 -29.39 -15.66 -8.85
CA ASN A 776 -28.19 -16.25 -8.23
C ASN A 776 -26.82 -15.77 -8.78
N PRO A 777 -26.61 -14.44 -8.96
CA PRO A 777 -25.37 -13.86 -9.49
C PRO A 777 -24.11 -14.18 -8.65
N SER A 778 -22.94 -14.05 -9.28
CA SER A 778 -21.62 -14.45 -8.74
C SER A 778 -20.55 -13.36 -8.95
N GLY A 779 -19.34 -13.55 -8.38
CA GLY A 779 -18.23 -12.60 -8.48
C GLY A 779 -18.10 -11.66 -7.27
N PHE A 780 -17.46 -10.50 -7.47
CA PHE A 780 -17.19 -9.50 -6.42
C PHE A 780 -17.42 -8.06 -6.92
N CYS A 781 -17.37 -7.06 -6.02
CA CYS A 781 -17.67 -5.66 -6.38
C CYS A 781 -16.70 -5.11 -7.46
N GLY A 782 -17.27 -4.66 -8.58
CA GLY A 782 -16.52 -4.27 -9.79
C GLY A 782 -16.23 -5.44 -10.76
N SER A 783 -16.66 -6.66 -10.45
CA SER A 783 -16.51 -7.86 -11.29
C SER A 783 -17.59 -8.90 -10.94
N PHE A 784 -18.85 -8.48 -10.97
CA PHE A 784 -19.99 -9.39 -10.81
C PHE A 784 -20.45 -9.93 -12.17
N ALA A 785 -20.92 -11.17 -12.17
CA ALA A 785 -21.49 -11.87 -13.33
C ALA A 785 -22.92 -12.35 -13.01
N LEU A 786 -23.75 -12.47 -14.04
CA LEU A 786 -25.07 -13.09 -13.92
C LEU A 786 -24.93 -14.58 -13.58
N GLY A 787 -25.90 -15.09 -12.81
CA GLY A 787 -26.04 -16.53 -12.56
C GLY A 787 -26.97 -17.17 -13.59
N ASN A 788 -27.28 -18.46 -13.41
CA ASN A 788 -28.25 -19.15 -14.28
C ASN A 788 -29.72 -18.78 -14.01
N CYS A 789 -29.99 -17.98 -12.96
CA CYS A 789 -31.28 -17.32 -12.77
C CYS A 789 -31.10 -15.81 -12.53
N ASN A 790 -31.89 -14.99 -13.23
CA ASN A 790 -31.93 -13.54 -13.07
C ASN A 790 -33.24 -12.93 -13.60
N VAL A 791 -33.83 -11.98 -12.87
CA VAL A 791 -34.91 -11.12 -13.39
C VAL A 791 -34.34 -10.12 -14.40
N ALA A 792 -34.77 -10.20 -15.66
CA ALA A 792 -34.26 -9.34 -16.74
C ALA A 792 -34.40 -7.83 -16.47
N ALA A 793 -35.51 -7.41 -15.87
CA ALA A 793 -35.78 -6.01 -15.51
C ALA A 793 -34.93 -5.45 -14.35
N ALA A 794 -34.06 -6.27 -13.73
CA ALA A 794 -33.35 -5.90 -12.50
C ALA A 794 -32.49 -4.63 -12.64
N LYS A 795 -31.89 -4.39 -13.81
CA LYS A 795 -31.12 -3.16 -14.07
C LYS A 795 -32.02 -1.92 -14.09
N ASN A 796 -33.09 -1.95 -14.88
CA ASN A 796 -34.00 -0.81 -15.06
C ASN A 796 -34.64 -0.38 -13.72
N ILE A 797 -35.01 -1.35 -12.87
CA ILE A 797 -35.52 -1.10 -11.50
C ILE A 797 -34.48 -0.33 -10.66
N VAL A 798 -33.22 -0.78 -10.67
CA VAL A 798 -32.13 -0.12 -9.93
C VAL A 798 -31.80 1.25 -10.52
N GLU A 799 -31.87 1.44 -11.83
CA GLU A 799 -31.65 2.72 -12.47
C GLU A 799 -32.72 3.74 -12.04
N GLN A 800 -34.01 3.39 -12.08
CA GLN A 800 -35.09 4.23 -11.56
C GLN A 800 -34.92 4.56 -10.06
N GLU A 801 -34.49 3.59 -9.25
CA GLU A 801 -34.31 3.78 -7.82
C GLU A 801 -33.02 4.54 -7.44
N CYS A 802 -31.95 4.51 -8.25
CA CYS A 802 -30.63 5.02 -7.86
C CYS A 802 -30.05 6.14 -8.73
N LEU A 803 -30.32 6.24 -10.05
CA LEU A 803 -29.60 7.19 -10.93
C LEU A 803 -29.79 8.65 -10.48
N GLY A 804 -28.73 9.46 -10.60
CA GLY A 804 -28.73 10.89 -10.24
C GLY A 804 -28.81 11.19 -8.74
N LYS A 805 -29.01 10.19 -7.88
CA LYS A 805 -29.16 10.36 -6.43
C LYS A 805 -27.81 10.21 -5.71
N LYS A 806 -27.69 10.82 -4.53
CA LYS A 806 -26.50 10.70 -3.66
C LYS A 806 -26.52 9.41 -2.80
N SER A 807 -27.71 8.82 -2.66
CA SER A 807 -27.96 7.54 -2.02
C SER A 807 -29.32 6.98 -2.46
N CYS A 808 -29.45 5.66 -2.46
CA CYS A 808 -30.71 4.93 -2.69
C CYS A 808 -30.86 3.76 -1.71
N LYS A 809 -32.10 3.31 -1.52
CA LYS A 809 -32.47 2.10 -0.76
C LYS A 809 -33.32 1.24 -1.68
N VAL A 810 -32.88 0.03 -2.00
CA VAL A 810 -33.56 -0.85 -2.96
C VAL A 810 -34.18 -2.06 -2.25
N SER A 811 -35.52 -2.11 -2.19
CA SER A 811 -36.27 -3.21 -1.54
C SER A 811 -36.24 -4.51 -2.35
N MET A 812 -36.41 -5.67 -1.72
CA MET A 812 -36.67 -6.93 -2.44
C MET A 812 -38.02 -6.87 -3.18
N GLU A 813 -39.00 -6.17 -2.61
CA GLU A 813 -40.38 -6.03 -3.12
C GLU A 813 -40.47 -5.25 -4.44
N SER A 814 -39.43 -4.49 -4.81
CA SER A 814 -39.35 -3.82 -6.10
C SER A 814 -39.24 -4.81 -7.27
N PHE A 815 -38.87 -6.07 -7.01
CA PHE A 815 -38.59 -7.09 -8.02
C PHE A 815 -39.73 -8.12 -8.14
N SER A 816 -40.44 -8.41 -7.05
CA SER A 816 -41.54 -9.38 -7.02
C SER A 816 -42.79 -8.95 -7.81
N LYS A 817 -42.89 -7.68 -8.21
CA LYS A 817 -43.99 -7.17 -9.05
C LYS A 817 -43.98 -7.70 -10.49
N ASN A 818 -42.86 -8.26 -10.95
CA ASN A 818 -42.70 -8.77 -12.32
C ASN A 818 -42.76 -10.32 -12.40
N GLY A 819 -43.30 -10.98 -11.37
CA GLY A 819 -43.42 -12.44 -11.28
C GLY A 819 -42.19 -13.13 -10.68
N ASN A 820 -42.41 -14.24 -9.97
CA ASN A 820 -41.33 -15.06 -9.40
C ASN A 820 -40.71 -15.96 -10.48
N VAL A 821 -39.56 -15.55 -11.01
CA VAL A 821 -38.80 -16.30 -12.04
C VAL A 821 -37.72 -17.22 -11.44
N CYS A 822 -37.32 -16.99 -10.18
CA CYS A 822 -36.30 -17.79 -9.49
C CYS A 822 -36.87 -18.54 -8.27
N PRO A 823 -36.41 -19.77 -7.95
CA PRO A 823 -36.81 -20.48 -6.74
C PRO A 823 -36.43 -19.73 -5.46
N GLU A 824 -37.28 -19.79 -4.43
CA GLU A 824 -37.06 -19.13 -3.13
C GLU A 824 -35.71 -19.50 -2.49
N THR A 825 -35.30 -20.77 -2.60
CA THR A 825 -34.02 -21.29 -2.10
C THR A 825 -32.77 -20.70 -2.78
N LEU A 826 -32.93 -19.87 -3.81
CA LEU A 826 -31.85 -19.28 -4.60
C LEU A 826 -31.82 -17.74 -4.59
N MET A 827 -32.77 -17.05 -3.94
CA MET A 827 -32.93 -15.59 -4.09
C MET A 827 -31.80 -14.77 -3.43
N LYS A 828 -30.84 -14.37 -4.26
CA LYS A 828 -29.76 -13.42 -3.98
C LYS A 828 -29.94 -12.15 -4.82
N LYS A 829 -29.68 -10.99 -4.21
CA LYS A 829 -29.73 -9.70 -4.87
C LYS A 829 -28.34 -9.08 -4.91
N LEU A 830 -27.86 -8.76 -6.11
CA LEU A 830 -26.61 -8.02 -6.34
C LEU A 830 -26.87 -6.72 -7.09
N ILE A 831 -26.23 -5.64 -6.64
CA ILE A 831 -26.24 -4.34 -7.29
C ILE A 831 -24.82 -3.78 -7.31
N GLY A 832 -24.36 -3.30 -8.47
CA GLY A 832 -23.10 -2.58 -8.68
C GLY A 832 -23.35 -1.23 -9.37
N LEU A 833 -23.01 -0.15 -8.68
CA LEU A 833 -23.20 1.23 -9.13
C LEU A 833 -21.86 1.92 -9.40
N LYS A 834 -21.78 2.64 -10.52
CA LYS A 834 -20.74 3.64 -10.74
C LYS A 834 -21.24 4.99 -10.22
N SER A 835 -20.53 5.56 -9.25
CA SER A 835 -20.70 6.98 -8.92
C SER A 835 -19.61 7.82 -9.61
N ASN A 836 -19.99 9.03 -10.02
CA ASN A 836 -19.07 10.05 -10.52
C ASN A 836 -19.44 11.40 -9.89
N VAL A 837 -18.52 12.36 -10.01
CA VAL A 837 -18.84 13.76 -9.80
C VAL A 837 -19.68 14.24 -10.99
N ILE A 838 -21.00 14.38 -10.82
CA ILE A 838 -21.77 15.31 -11.65
C ILE A 838 -21.46 16.71 -11.09
N VAL A 839 -20.60 17.46 -11.80
CA VAL A 839 -20.47 18.91 -11.62
C VAL A 839 -21.82 19.53 -12.04
N ASP A 840 -22.23 20.61 -11.37
CA ASP A 840 -23.64 21.00 -11.34
C ASP A 840 -24.23 21.41 -12.70
N ASN A 841 -25.54 21.19 -12.85
CA ASN A 841 -26.26 21.23 -14.10
C ASN A 841 -26.57 22.65 -14.56
N SER A 842 -25.58 23.35 -15.12
CA SER A 842 -25.83 24.58 -15.88
C SER A 842 -26.82 24.32 -17.02
N GLY A 843 -27.94 25.03 -17.03
CA GLY A 843 -29.02 24.90 -18.02
C GLY A 843 -28.69 25.40 -19.44
N ASP A 844 -27.41 25.59 -19.74
CA ASP A 844 -26.90 26.13 -21.01
C ASP A 844 -26.76 25.00 -22.06
N SER A 845 -27.67 24.98 -23.05
CA SER A 845 -27.60 24.04 -24.18
C SER A 845 -26.42 24.33 -25.11
N ARG A 846 -25.99 25.60 -25.25
CA ARG A 846 -24.81 26.01 -26.04
C ARG A 846 -23.53 25.43 -25.44
N LEU A 847 -23.38 25.47 -24.11
CA LEU A 847 -22.26 24.81 -23.41
C LEU A 847 -22.28 23.29 -23.62
N LYS A 848 -23.43 22.64 -23.43
CA LYS A 848 -23.58 21.18 -23.63
C LYS A 848 -23.24 20.76 -25.07
N LYS A 849 -23.74 21.49 -26.07
CA LYS A 849 -23.43 21.30 -27.50
C LYS A 849 -21.94 21.49 -27.78
N SER A 850 -21.30 22.51 -27.19
CA SER A 850 -19.85 22.73 -27.33
C SER A 850 -18.98 21.62 -26.72
N ILE A 851 -19.46 20.95 -25.67
CA ILE A 851 -18.75 19.82 -25.05
C ILE A 851 -18.84 18.58 -25.96
N LEU A 852 -20.03 18.25 -26.48
CA LEU A 852 -20.20 17.11 -27.38
C LEU A 852 -19.44 17.28 -28.71
N LEU A 853 -19.40 18.50 -29.27
CA LEU A 853 -18.58 18.80 -30.45
C LEU A 853 -17.07 18.71 -30.16
N LYS A 854 -16.60 19.08 -28.96
CA LYS A 854 -15.20 18.84 -28.55
C LYS A 854 -14.90 17.34 -28.40
N THR A 855 -15.85 16.54 -27.93
CA THR A 855 -15.74 15.07 -27.89
C THR A 855 -15.61 14.50 -29.29
N LEU A 856 -16.49 14.88 -30.23
CA LEU A 856 -16.40 14.48 -31.63
C LEU A 856 -15.09 14.93 -32.30
N GLN A 857 -14.64 16.16 -32.03
CA GLN A 857 -13.35 16.67 -32.50
C GLN A 857 -12.18 15.84 -31.96
N SER A 858 -12.22 15.44 -30.70
CA SER A 858 -11.23 14.55 -30.08
C SER A 858 -11.22 13.14 -30.70
N HIS A 859 -12.40 12.56 -30.96
CA HIS A 859 -12.54 11.26 -31.64
C HIS A 859 -11.92 11.31 -33.05
N VAL A 860 -12.23 12.36 -33.82
CA VAL A 860 -11.65 12.63 -35.14
C VAL A 860 -10.13 12.84 -35.09
N SER A 861 -9.63 13.71 -34.21
CA SER A 861 -8.21 14.03 -34.08
C SER A 861 -7.37 12.86 -33.58
N THR A 862 -7.97 11.92 -32.84
CA THR A 862 -7.30 10.67 -32.39
C THR A 862 -7.56 9.48 -33.31
N VAL A 863 -8.26 9.67 -34.44
CA VAL A 863 -8.59 8.60 -35.43
C VAL A 863 -9.41 7.45 -34.79
N LYS A 864 -10.14 7.75 -33.70
CA LYS A 864 -10.96 6.80 -32.93
C LYS A 864 -12.44 6.97 -33.26
N ILE A 865 -12.91 6.24 -34.27
CA ILE A 865 -14.33 6.10 -34.55
C ILE A 865 -14.85 4.87 -33.80
N THR A 866 -15.73 5.12 -32.84
CA THR A 866 -16.36 4.11 -31.95
C THR A 866 -17.81 4.49 -31.72
N GLU A 867 -18.60 3.62 -31.08
CA GLU A 867 -20.03 3.88 -30.87
C GLU A 867 -20.31 5.06 -29.91
N SER A 868 -19.34 5.47 -29.10
CA SER A 868 -19.35 6.75 -28.39
C SER A 868 -19.38 7.99 -29.31
N THR A 869 -19.03 7.84 -30.59
CA THR A 869 -19.23 8.85 -31.63
C THR A 869 -20.70 8.88 -32.08
N LEU A 870 -21.39 7.73 -32.13
CA LEU A 870 -22.85 7.69 -32.35
C LEU A 870 -23.59 8.32 -31.16
N GLU A 871 -23.21 7.96 -29.93
CA GLU A 871 -23.77 8.53 -28.68
C GLU A 871 -23.61 10.06 -28.63
N ALA A 872 -22.45 10.58 -29.07
CA ALA A 872 -22.21 12.01 -29.13
C ALA A 872 -22.99 12.73 -30.25
N LEU A 873 -23.30 12.05 -31.37
CA LEU A 873 -24.15 12.59 -32.44
C LEU A 873 -25.64 12.58 -32.04
N GLU A 874 -26.11 11.50 -31.42
CA GLU A 874 -27.46 11.39 -30.82
C GLU A 874 -27.67 12.44 -29.73
N GLY A 875 -26.71 12.62 -28.82
CA GLY A 875 -26.79 13.65 -27.77
C GLY A 875 -26.81 15.08 -28.31
N ILE A 876 -26.27 15.33 -29.51
CA ILE A 876 -26.42 16.63 -30.19
C ILE A 876 -27.78 16.71 -30.90
N GLU A 877 -28.30 15.62 -31.48
CA GLU A 877 -29.65 15.58 -32.04
C GLU A 877 -30.72 15.83 -30.97
N GLU A 878 -30.60 15.23 -29.79
CA GLU A 878 -31.50 15.48 -28.66
C GLU A 878 -31.47 16.96 -28.23
N LEU A 879 -30.28 17.57 -28.15
CA LEU A 879 -30.15 19.02 -27.93
C LEU A 879 -30.81 19.84 -29.05
N HIS A 880 -30.66 19.45 -30.32
CA HIS A 880 -31.33 20.10 -31.44
C HIS A 880 -32.87 20.02 -31.32
N ARG A 881 -33.44 18.88 -30.91
CA ARG A 881 -34.88 18.75 -30.62
C ARG A 881 -35.30 19.66 -29.46
N CYS A 882 -34.53 19.71 -28.37
CA CYS A 882 -34.81 20.59 -27.23
C CYS A 882 -34.72 22.08 -27.57
N ASP A 883 -33.75 22.48 -28.38
CA ASP A 883 -33.57 23.84 -28.89
C ASP A 883 -34.51 24.17 -30.09
N ALA A 884 -35.42 23.25 -30.47
CA ALA A 884 -36.33 23.33 -31.62
C ALA A 884 -35.64 23.73 -32.95
N SER A 885 -34.40 23.28 -33.15
CA SER A 885 -33.49 23.78 -34.21
C SER A 885 -33.22 22.73 -35.30
N THR A 886 -33.32 23.14 -36.56
CA THR A 886 -33.23 22.25 -37.73
C THR A 886 -31.92 21.46 -37.75
N LEU A 887 -32.02 20.16 -38.04
CA LEU A 887 -30.85 19.31 -38.25
C LEU A 887 -30.19 19.58 -39.61
N THR A 888 -28.86 19.65 -39.66
CA THR A 888 -28.12 19.80 -40.92
C THR A 888 -27.88 18.44 -41.58
N PRO A 889 -27.98 18.30 -42.92
CA PRO A 889 -27.72 17.03 -43.60
C PRO A 889 -26.31 16.44 -43.40
N SER A 890 -25.37 17.22 -42.84
CA SER A 890 -24.05 16.69 -42.48
C SER A 890 -24.07 15.81 -41.23
N ILE A 891 -24.99 16.00 -40.27
CA ILE A 891 -25.02 15.13 -39.06
C ILE A 891 -25.61 13.75 -39.35
N THR A 892 -26.63 13.66 -40.21
CA THR A 892 -27.21 12.38 -40.67
C THR A 892 -26.19 11.58 -41.47
N ALA A 893 -25.47 12.23 -42.39
CA ALA A 893 -24.37 11.62 -43.14
C ALA A 893 -23.20 11.20 -42.23
N ALA A 894 -22.87 12.00 -41.20
CA ALA A 894 -21.86 11.64 -40.20
C ALA A 894 -22.29 10.42 -39.38
N TYR A 895 -23.54 10.38 -38.91
CA TYR A 895 -24.10 9.26 -38.16
C TYR A 895 -24.09 7.97 -38.99
N CYS A 896 -24.52 8.04 -40.26
CA CYS A 896 -24.49 6.92 -41.19
C CYS A 896 -23.08 6.35 -41.40
N ALA A 897 -22.11 7.21 -41.76
CA ALA A 897 -20.74 6.76 -42.00
C ALA A 897 -20.08 6.20 -40.73
N VAL A 898 -20.37 6.75 -39.55
CA VAL A 898 -19.90 6.22 -38.26
C VAL A 898 -20.56 4.88 -37.91
N ALA A 899 -21.86 4.69 -38.20
CA ALA A 899 -22.55 3.43 -37.97
C ALA A 899 -21.97 2.31 -38.84
N LEU A 900 -21.70 2.60 -40.11
CA LEU A 900 -21.02 1.70 -41.05
C LEU A 900 -19.62 1.32 -40.54
N GLU A 901 -18.79 2.30 -40.18
CA GLU A 901 -17.46 2.01 -39.60
C GLU A 901 -17.55 1.21 -38.30
N CYS A 902 -18.53 1.49 -37.43
CA CYS A 902 -18.69 0.72 -36.19
C CYS A 902 -19.13 -0.73 -36.41
N THR A 903 -19.58 -1.08 -37.61
CA THR A 903 -20.08 -2.42 -37.99
C THR A 903 -19.08 -3.16 -38.88
N LEU A 904 -18.69 -2.57 -40.01
CA LEU A 904 -17.86 -3.19 -41.05
C LEU A 904 -16.38 -3.34 -40.66
N LYS A 905 -15.89 -2.58 -39.66
CA LYS A 905 -14.55 -2.80 -39.08
C LYS A 905 -14.31 -4.23 -38.60
N TYR A 906 -15.35 -4.98 -38.24
CA TYR A 906 -15.20 -6.37 -37.79
C TYR A 906 -14.94 -7.36 -38.93
N LEU A 907 -15.24 -6.99 -40.19
CA LEU A 907 -14.90 -7.79 -41.38
C LEU A 907 -13.42 -7.64 -41.79
N GLN A 908 -12.68 -6.68 -41.21
CA GLN A 908 -11.27 -6.44 -41.53
C GLN A 908 -10.32 -7.55 -41.00
N SER A 909 -10.84 -8.50 -40.21
CA SER A 909 -10.09 -9.62 -39.64
C SER A 909 -10.62 -11.01 -40.02
N ASP A 910 -11.91 -11.14 -40.34
CA ASP A 910 -12.53 -12.39 -40.80
C ASP A 910 -13.76 -12.07 -41.68
N LEU A 911 -13.82 -12.67 -42.87
CA LEU A 911 -14.85 -12.49 -43.88
C LEU A 911 -15.98 -13.52 -43.79
N SER A 912 -15.89 -14.51 -42.89
CA SER A 912 -16.93 -15.52 -42.68
C SER A 912 -17.96 -15.07 -41.64
N VAL A 913 -19.22 -14.85 -42.05
CA VAL A 913 -20.30 -14.44 -41.13
C VAL A 913 -20.57 -15.49 -40.04
N GLU A 914 -20.54 -16.77 -40.42
CA GLU A 914 -20.75 -17.90 -39.50
C GLU A 914 -19.70 -17.95 -38.37
N ASN A 915 -18.48 -17.47 -38.64
CA ASN A 915 -17.37 -17.46 -37.68
C ASN A 915 -17.09 -16.07 -37.06
N ASN A 916 -17.80 -15.01 -37.49
CA ASN A 916 -17.60 -13.64 -37.02
C ASN A 916 -18.79 -13.13 -36.17
N PRO A 917 -18.96 -13.61 -34.92
CA PRO A 917 -20.05 -13.20 -34.04
C PRO A 917 -19.98 -11.73 -33.64
N LEU A 918 -18.82 -11.07 -33.78
CA LEU A 918 -18.66 -9.64 -33.54
C LEU A 918 -19.35 -8.81 -34.63
N TYR A 919 -19.22 -9.22 -35.90
CA TYR A 919 -19.98 -8.61 -37.00
C TYR A 919 -21.48 -8.82 -36.82
N VAL A 920 -21.93 -10.07 -36.59
CA VAL A 920 -23.36 -10.38 -36.38
C VAL A 920 -23.93 -9.59 -35.21
N SER A 921 -23.21 -9.51 -34.08
CA SER A 921 -23.62 -8.70 -32.92
C SER A 921 -23.65 -7.20 -33.23
N ALA A 922 -22.75 -6.68 -34.06
CA ALA A 922 -22.77 -5.29 -34.48
C ALA A 922 -23.97 -4.97 -35.39
N VAL A 923 -24.28 -5.83 -36.36
CA VAL A 923 -25.47 -5.67 -37.23
C VAL A 923 -26.76 -5.67 -36.39
N GLN A 924 -26.91 -6.63 -35.47
CA GLN A 924 -28.05 -6.67 -34.55
C GLN A 924 -28.13 -5.38 -33.69
N ARG A 925 -27.07 -5.08 -32.95
CA ARG A 925 -27.08 -4.03 -31.91
C ARG A 925 -27.14 -2.61 -32.46
N ILE A 926 -26.58 -2.36 -33.66
CA ILE A 926 -26.58 -1.04 -34.30
C ILE A 926 -27.76 -0.87 -35.26
N TRP A 927 -28.11 -1.88 -36.07
CA TRP A 927 -29.07 -1.74 -37.17
C TRP A 927 -30.44 -2.37 -36.92
N ARG A 928 -30.56 -3.32 -35.98
CA ARG A 928 -31.88 -3.77 -35.47
C ARG A 928 -32.28 -2.98 -34.24
N ASP A 929 -31.48 -3.05 -33.17
CA ASP A 929 -31.85 -2.48 -31.88
C ASP A 929 -31.80 -0.95 -31.92
N ARG A 930 -30.59 -0.37 -32.01
CA ARG A 930 -30.37 1.08 -31.94
C ARG A 930 -31.13 1.84 -33.05
N PHE A 931 -31.01 1.41 -34.30
CA PHE A 931 -31.77 2.02 -35.40
C PHE A 931 -33.28 1.74 -35.34
N GLY A 932 -33.72 0.61 -34.75
CA GLY A 932 -35.15 0.36 -34.51
C GLY A 932 -35.79 1.42 -33.62
N TYR A 933 -35.08 1.89 -32.58
CA TYR A 933 -35.51 3.04 -31.78
C TYR A 933 -35.50 4.37 -32.54
N LEU A 934 -34.60 4.56 -33.53
CA LEU A 934 -34.60 5.77 -34.38
C LEU A 934 -35.79 5.77 -35.36
N GLU A 935 -36.05 4.62 -35.99
CA GLU A 935 -37.13 4.40 -36.96
C GLU A 935 -38.53 4.48 -36.31
N GLY A 936 -38.71 3.94 -35.11
CA GLY A 936 -39.96 4.05 -34.33
C GLY A 936 -40.10 5.32 -33.48
N GLY A 937 -39.01 6.04 -33.22
CA GLY A 937 -38.96 7.17 -32.27
C GLY A 937 -38.98 8.57 -32.88
N GLY A 938 -39.15 8.70 -34.19
CA GLY A 938 -39.20 10.00 -34.88
C GLY A 938 -37.89 10.80 -34.83
N SER A 939 -36.73 10.11 -34.84
CA SER A 939 -35.42 10.78 -34.83
C SER A 939 -35.12 11.46 -36.16
N LEU A 940 -34.56 12.68 -36.07
CA LEU A 940 -34.06 13.47 -37.20
C LEU A 940 -32.72 12.93 -37.73
N LEU A 941 -32.10 11.93 -37.08
CA LEU A 941 -30.93 11.19 -37.60
C LEU A 941 -31.31 10.12 -38.63
N PHE A 942 -32.59 9.75 -38.73
CA PHE A 942 -33.08 8.78 -39.70
C PHE A 942 -32.97 9.31 -41.14
N SER A 943 -32.36 8.54 -42.04
CA SER A 943 -32.25 8.89 -43.47
C SER A 943 -32.54 7.70 -44.38
N SER A 944 -32.88 7.98 -45.64
CA SER A 944 -33.07 6.96 -46.68
C SER A 944 -31.81 6.12 -46.92
N GLU A 945 -30.64 6.76 -46.91
CA GLU A 945 -29.33 6.11 -46.98
C GLU A 945 -29.14 5.12 -45.80
N LEU A 946 -29.46 5.55 -44.57
CA LEU A 946 -29.34 4.73 -43.37
C LEU A 946 -30.31 3.52 -43.41
N LYS A 947 -31.51 3.69 -43.98
CA LYS A 947 -32.46 2.59 -44.23
C LYS A 947 -31.97 1.62 -45.33
N GLN A 948 -31.30 2.11 -46.37
CA GLN A 948 -30.71 1.26 -47.42
C GLN A 948 -29.55 0.40 -46.86
N TRP A 949 -28.65 1.01 -46.08
CA TRP A 949 -27.56 0.27 -45.44
C TRP A 949 -28.04 -0.78 -44.45
N LYS A 950 -29.11 -0.51 -43.68
CA LYS A 950 -29.78 -1.54 -42.85
C LYS A 950 -30.13 -2.77 -43.68
N ILE A 951 -30.84 -2.59 -44.80
CA ILE A 951 -31.29 -3.69 -45.67
C ILE A 951 -30.08 -4.48 -46.23
N GLN A 952 -29.03 -3.80 -46.68
CA GLN A 952 -27.83 -4.45 -47.22
C GLN A 952 -27.04 -5.21 -46.14
N LEU A 953 -26.87 -4.64 -44.96
CA LEU A 953 -26.17 -5.29 -43.85
C LEU A 953 -26.96 -6.48 -43.30
N GLU A 954 -28.29 -6.37 -43.19
CA GLU A 954 -29.15 -7.50 -42.80
C GLU A 954 -29.16 -8.62 -43.85
N ALA A 955 -29.13 -8.30 -45.16
CA ALA A 955 -29.00 -9.28 -46.23
C ALA A 955 -27.62 -9.97 -46.22
N SER A 956 -26.54 -9.23 -45.91
CA SER A 956 -25.20 -9.80 -45.79
C SER A 956 -25.06 -10.84 -44.68
N LEU A 957 -25.99 -10.92 -43.72
CA LEU A 957 -26.00 -11.98 -42.71
C LEU A 957 -26.33 -13.37 -43.28
N VAL A 958 -26.80 -13.45 -44.54
CA VAL A 958 -27.13 -14.71 -45.23
C VAL A 958 -26.49 -14.84 -46.63
N ASP A 959 -25.88 -13.78 -47.18
CA ASP A 959 -25.12 -13.82 -48.44
C ASP A 959 -23.65 -13.43 -48.22
N ASN A 960 -22.77 -14.45 -48.18
CA ASN A 960 -21.32 -14.28 -48.05
C ASN A 960 -20.67 -13.49 -49.21
N LYS A 961 -21.31 -13.36 -50.38
CA LYS A 961 -20.78 -12.54 -51.49
C LYS A 961 -20.87 -11.05 -51.17
N MET A 962 -21.99 -10.61 -50.62
CA MET A 962 -22.15 -9.23 -50.14
C MET A 962 -21.13 -8.89 -49.05
N VAL A 963 -20.78 -9.84 -48.18
CA VAL A 963 -19.84 -9.63 -47.07
C VAL A 963 -18.44 -9.28 -47.59
N ILE A 964 -18.00 -9.89 -48.69
CA ILE A 964 -16.73 -9.57 -49.35
C ILE A 964 -16.80 -8.16 -49.96
N GLU A 965 -17.85 -7.86 -50.72
CA GLU A 965 -18.06 -6.54 -51.35
C GLU A 965 -18.15 -5.41 -50.30
N LEU A 966 -18.73 -5.69 -49.13
CA LEU A 966 -18.84 -4.78 -47.98
C LEU A 966 -17.50 -4.58 -47.24
N ALA A 967 -16.61 -5.56 -47.22
CA ALA A 967 -15.32 -5.48 -46.53
C ALA A 967 -14.29 -4.62 -47.29
N GLU A 968 -14.43 -4.45 -48.61
CA GLU A 968 -13.58 -3.57 -49.41
C GLU A 968 -13.87 -2.07 -49.19
N LEU A 969 -14.97 -1.73 -48.51
CA LEU A 969 -15.38 -0.35 -48.27
C LEU A 969 -14.46 0.37 -47.26
N ASN A 970 -13.92 1.52 -47.65
CA ASN A 970 -13.07 2.35 -46.78
C ASN A 970 -13.92 3.20 -45.80
N THR A 971 -14.70 2.51 -44.96
CA THR A 971 -15.63 3.10 -43.97
C THR A 971 -14.94 4.06 -43.02
N ARG A 972 -13.74 3.72 -42.53
CA ARG A 972 -13.01 4.54 -41.55
C ARG A 972 -12.65 5.91 -42.07
N ARG A 973 -12.17 6.01 -43.31
CA ARG A 973 -11.89 7.30 -43.95
C ARG A 973 -13.18 8.09 -44.19
N ASN A 974 -14.24 7.44 -44.65
CA ASN A 974 -15.54 8.08 -44.87
C ASN A 974 -16.10 8.67 -43.56
N ALA A 975 -16.14 7.88 -42.48
CA ALA A 975 -16.60 8.31 -41.16
C ALA A 975 -15.81 9.52 -40.62
N ILE A 976 -14.48 9.49 -40.72
CA ILE A 976 -13.62 10.61 -40.30
C ILE A 976 -13.89 11.87 -41.12
N THR A 977 -14.11 11.74 -42.44
CA THR A 977 -14.46 12.88 -43.30
C THR A 977 -15.83 13.44 -42.93
N LYS A 978 -16.89 12.61 -42.89
CA LYS A 978 -18.25 13.10 -42.60
C LYS A 978 -18.38 13.74 -41.21
N VAL A 979 -17.69 13.21 -40.19
CA VAL A 979 -17.66 13.86 -38.87
C VAL A 979 -16.85 15.17 -38.88
N LYS A 980 -15.79 15.30 -39.72
CA LYS A 980 -15.12 16.60 -39.94
C LYS A 980 -16.02 17.61 -40.62
N ASP A 981 -16.74 17.20 -41.67
CA ASP A 981 -17.67 18.05 -42.41
C ASP A 981 -18.78 18.55 -41.48
N TYR A 982 -19.35 17.65 -40.65
CA TYR A 982 -20.31 18.01 -39.62
C TYR A 982 -19.72 18.97 -38.57
N LEU A 983 -18.52 18.69 -38.05
CA LEU A 983 -17.84 19.56 -37.08
C LEU A 983 -17.62 20.97 -37.62
N ALA A 984 -17.21 21.12 -38.88
CA ALA A 984 -17.01 22.43 -39.50
C ALA A 984 -18.31 23.25 -39.52
N ASN A 985 -19.42 22.63 -39.93
CA ASN A 985 -20.74 23.27 -39.94
C ASN A 985 -21.20 23.62 -38.51
N ALA A 986 -21.17 22.66 -37.60
CA ALA A 986 -21.69 22.84 -36.23
C ALA A 986 -20.86 23.83 -35.39
N TRP A 987 -19.56 24.00 -35.66
CA TRP A 987 -18.76 25.07 -35.07
C TRP A 987 -19.03 26.45 -35.69
N SER A 988 -19.42 26.51 -36.96
CA SER A 988 -19.89 27.74 -37.60
C SER A 988 -21.25 28.18 -37.02
N ASP A 989 -22.21 27.26 -36.93
CA ASP A 989 -23.56 27.49 -36.40
C ASP A 989 -23.57 27.96 -34.93
N LEU A 990 -22.58 27.52 -34.14
CA LEU A 990 -22.43 27.94 -32.75
C LEU A 990 -21.94 29.39 -32.57
N GLY A 991 -21.40 30.02 -33.62
CA GLY A 991 -20.83 31.36 -33.60
C GLY A 991 -19.56 31.50 -32.73
N PRO A 992 -18.95 32.70 -32.68
CA PRO A 992 -17.76 32.95 -31.87
C PRO A 992 -18.03 32.72 -30.38
N SER A 993 -17.02 32.17 -29.70
CA SER A 993 -17.05 31.95 -28.25
C SER A 993 -17.11 33.28 -27.48
N PHE A 994 -17.55 33.23 -26.22
CA PHE A 994 -17.58 34.41 -25.34
C PHE A 994 -16.19 35.08 -25.22
N ILE A 995 -15.10 34.31 -25.25
CA ILE A 995 -13.72 34.83 -25.25
C ILE A 995 -13.39 35.60 -26.54
N GLN A 996 -13.90 35.16 -27.70
CA GLN A 996 -13.72 35.85 -28.98
C GLN A 996 -14.56 37.13 -29.06
N LEU A 997 -15.79 37.11 -28.52
CA LEU A 997 -16.62 38.31 -28.36
C LEU A 997 -15.99 39.32 -27.38
N LEU A 998 -15.40 38.86 -26.27
CA LEU A 998 -14.66 39.71 -25.34
C LEU A 998 -13.40 40.34 -25.97
N THR A 999 -12.67 39.62 -26.81
CA THR A 999 -11.53 40.19 -27.55
C THR A 999 -11.95 41.14 -28.66
N GLN A 1000 -13.18 41.03 -29.19
CA GLN A 1000 -13.77 42.04 -30.08
C GLN A 1000 -14.26 43.28 -29.30
N GLN A 1001 -14.79 43.11 -28.09
CA GLN A 1001 -15.19 44.24 -27.22
C GLN A 1001 -14.00 44.97 -26.60
N SER A 1002 -12.88 44.29 -26.33
CA SER A 1002 -11.65 44.85 -25.75
C SER A 1002 -10.98 45.93 -26.61
N ASN A 1003 -11.42 46.13 -27.86
CA ASN A 1003 -10.88 47.11 -28.80
C ASN A 1003 -11.79 48.33 -29.00
N LYS A 1004 -12.71 48.64 -28.07
CA LYS A 1004 -13.49 49.88 -28.11
C LYS A 1004 -13.46 50.69 -26.80
N GLU A 1005 -12.96 51.91 -26.99
CA GLU A 1005 -13.23 53.14 -26.22
C GLU A 1005 -12.58 53.30 -24.84
N GLN A 1006 -12.35 54.58 -24.50
CA GLN A 1006 -11.47 55.06 -23.41
C GLN A 1006 -12.12 56.33 -22.77
N PRO A 1007 -11.46 57.21 -21.99
CA PRO A 1007 -11.85 57.44 -20.60
C PRO A 1007 -12.30 58.88 -20.27
N HIS A 1008 -12.79 59.12 -19.05
CA HIS A 1008 -12.81 60.42 -18.35
C HIS A 1008 -13.32 60.21 -16.90
N LYS A 1009 -12.97 60.99 -15.85
CA LYS A 1009 -12.07 62.13 -15.58
C LYS A 1009 -11.34 61.82 -14.24
N GLY A 1010 -10.10 62.23 -13.98
CA GLY A 1010 -9.69 63.59 -13.58
C GLY A 1010 -9.68 63.72 -12.04
N THR A 1011 -8.76 64.43 -11.37
CA THR A 1011 -7.60 65.28 -11.76
C THR A 1011 -6.51 65.17 -10.63
N ASP A 1012 -5.36 65.87 -10.52
CA ASP A 1012 -4.73 67.02 -11.21
C ASP A 1012 -3.20 67.09 -10.89
N THR A 1013 -2.54 68.21 -11.25
CA THR A 1013 -1.21 68.74 -10.82
C THR A 1013 0.09 68.09 -11.36
N GLY A 1014 0.80 68.85 -12.23
CA GLY A 1014 2.28 68.84 -12.35
C GLY A 1014 2.89 68.42 -13.70
N GLY A 1015 3.19 69.38 -14.61
CA GLY A 1015 3.98 69.20 -15.86
C GLY A 1015 5.21 70.14 -15.94
N PRO A 1016 5.84 70.48 -17.10
CA PRO A 1016 5.58 70.13 -18.53
C PRO A 1016 6.46 68.94 -19.02
N SER A 1017 7.02 68.72 -20.24
CA SER A 1017 7.15 69.38 -21.59
C SER A 1017 7.34 68.26 -22.67
N ILE A 1018 7.02 68.32 -23.98
CA ILE A 1018 7.11 69.30 -25.11
C ILE A 1018 8.53 69.36 -25.74
N PRO A 1019 8.77 69.25 -27.09
CA PRO A 1019 7.92 68.92 -28.29
C PRO A 1019 8.32 67.57 -29.02
N ILE A 1020 7.55 66.82 -29.86
CA ILE A 1020 6.81 67.04 -31.16
C ILE A 1020 7.76 67.08 -32.42
N PRO A 1021 7.50 66.52 -33.65
CA PRO A 1021 6.66 65.39 -34.15
C PRO A 1021 7.30 64.48 -35.28
N THR A 1022 6.62 63.40 -35.76
CA THR A 1022 6.17 63.17 -37.18
C THR A 1022 5.61 61.73 -37.44
N ASN A 1023 4.90 61.55 -38.58
CA ASN A 1023 4.16 60.37 -39.09
C ASN A 1023 4.07 60.56 -40.65
N PRO A 1024 3.42 59.73 -41.52
CA PRO A 1024 2.85 58.36 -41.43
C PRO A 1024 3.23 57.43 -42.64
N GLY A 1025 2.56 56.27 -42.86
CA GLY A 1025 2.48 55.67 -44.23
C GLY A 1025 2.14 54.18 -44.47
N ALA A 1026 0.87 53.89 -44.82
CA ALA A 1026 0.39 52.90 -45.84
C ALA A 1026 0.64 51.36 -45.75
N THR A 1027 -0.05 50.63 -46.66
CA THR A 1027 -0.27 49.15 -46.79
C THR A 1027 -0.39 48.78 -48.30
N PRO A 1028 -0.75 47.55 -48.81
CA PRO A 1028 -0.81 46.19 -48.23
C PRO A 1028 0.04 45.05 -48.95
N PRO A 1029 -0.47 44.08 -49.78
CA PRO A 1029 -0.18 42.60 -49.64
C PRO A 1029 0.40 41.95 -50.96
N PRO A 1030 0.27 40.64 -51.35
CA PRO A 1030 -0.31 39.41 -50.73
C PRO A 1030 0.38 38.01 -51.00
N ASN A 1031 -0.17 36.95 -50.36
CA ASN A 1031 -0.48 35.58 -50.90
C ASN A 1031 0.54 34.43 -51.21
N GLN A 1032 0.10 33.21 -50.77
CA GLN A 1032 0.06 31.89 -51.45
C GLN A 1032 1.20 30.81 -51.40
N HIS A 1033 0.86 29.70 -50.68
CA HIS A 1033 0.82 28.28 -51.10
C HIS A 1033 2.05 27.37 -51.46
N LYS A 1034 2.04 26.20 -50.77
CA LYS A 1034 2.24 24.78 -51.24
C LYS A 1034 3.60 24.04 -51.14
N LEU A 1035 3.50 22.88 -50.46
CA LEU A 1035 4.13 21.55 -50.66
C LEU A 1035 5.67 21.33 -50.75
N LEU A 1036 6.13 20.47 -49.83
CA LEU A 1036 6.88 19.20 -50.05
C LEU A 1036 7.74 19.05 -51.33
N ALA A 1037 9.06 18.88 -51.15
CA ALA A 1037 9.74 17.58 -51.31
C ALA A 1037 11.27 17.64 -51.03
N SER A 1038 11.86 16.48 -50.79
CA SER A 1038 13.29 16.19 -50.59
C SER A 1038 14.21 16.50 -51.78
N ALA A 1039 15.45 16.94 -51.54
CA ALA A 1039 16.68 16.20 -51.93
C ALA A 1039 17.99 16.92 -51.57
N SER A 1040 19.03 16.09 -51.40
CA SER A 1040 20.44 16.31 -51.07
C SER A 1040 21.23 17.36 -51.88
N ILE A 1041 22.33 17.84 -51.29
CA ILE A 1041 23.67 17.96 -51.91
C ILE A 1041 24.74 17.89 -50.79
N GLN A 1042 25.92 17.31 -51.08
CA GLN A 1042 27.09 17.22 -50.17
C GLN A 1042 28.17 18.24 -50.59
N VAL A 1043 29.47 17.94 -50.33
CA VAL A 1043 30.67 18.57 -50.93
C VAL A 1043 31.07 19.90 -50.24
N GLN A 1044 32.31 20.13 -49.77
CA GLN A 1044 33.55 19.31 -49.75
C GLN A 1044 34.42 19.52 -48.48
N ASN A 1045 35.54 18.81 -48.40
CA ASN A 1045 36.59 18.88 -47.37
C ASN A 1045 37.76 19.82 -47.80
N GLU A 1046 38.85 19.79 -47.00
CA GLU A 1046 40.24 20.22 -47.30
C GLU A 1046 40.60 21.68 -46.92
N THR A 1047 41.84 22.00 -46.49
CA THR A 1047 43.08 21.20 -46.32
C THR A 1047 43.92 21.64 -45.10
N THR A 1048 45.02 20.92 -44.82
CA THR A 1048 46.00 21.11 -43.72
C THR A 1048 47.18 22.02 -44.07
N ALA A 1049 47.81 22.66 -43.07
CA ALA A 1049 49.22 23.08 -43.14
C ALA A 1049 49.86 23.25 -41.74
N ASP A 1050 51.08 22.72 -41.62
CA ASP A 1050 52.08 23.00 -40.58
C ASP A 1050 53.16 23.93 -41.21
N ILE A 1051 54.37 24.23 -40.70
CA ILE A 1051 55.24 23.75 -39.60
C ILE A 1051 56.10 24.97 -39.17
N VAL A 1052 56.66 25.03 -37.95
CA VAL A 1052 58.09 25.41 -37.66
C VAL A 1052 58.37 25.32 -36.14
N VAL A 1053 59.63 25.03 -35.78
CA VAL A 1053 60.15 24.72 -34.44
C VAL A 1053 61.42 25.54 -34.18
N GLU A 1054 61.71 25.91 -32.93
CA GLU A 1054 63.10 26.12 -32.47
C GLU A 1054 63.24 25.91 -30.95
N GLU A 1055 64.45 25.56 -30.50
CA GLU A 1055 64.82 25.27 -29.10
C GLU A 1055 65.84 26.31 -28.57
N MET A 1056 65.96 26.48 -27.24
CA MET A 1056 67.23 26.41 -26.46
C MET A 1056 67.16 27.15 -25.10
N ASP A 1057 67.86 26.56 -24.12
CA ASP A 1057 68.08 26.98 -22.72
C ASP A 1057 69.49 27.65 -22.55
N PRO A 1058 69.99 28.05 -21.36
CA PRO A 1058 69.30 28.32 -20.08
C PRO A 1058 69.47 29.76 -19.47
N PRO A 1059 70.57 30.19 -18.81
CA PRO A 1059 70.92 29.91 -17.40
C PRO A 1059 71.10 31.14 -16.45
N LYS A 1060 71.03 30.88 -15.12
CA LYS A 1060 71.51 31.70 -13.96
C LYS A 1060 70.68 32.98 -13.66
N SER A 1061 70.50 33.46 -12.42
CA SER A 1061 70.80 32.95 -11.05
C SER A 1061 70.01 33.84 -10.03
N CYS A 1062 70.08 33.77 -8.69
CA CYS A 1062 71.02 33.10 -7.78
C CYS A 1062 70.35 32.69 -6.43
N THR A 1063 70.99 32.99 -5.29
CA THR A 1063 70.75 32.43 -3.95
C THR A 1063 70.47 33.48 -2.85
N LYS A 1064 69.85 33.05 -1.74
CA LYS A 1064 70.57 32.98 -0.46
C LYS A 1064 69.94 32.02 0.56
N LEU A 1065 70.81 31.42 1.38
CA LEU A 1065 70.53 30.56 2.53
C LEU A 1065 70.88 31.29 3.83
N GLY A 1066 70.41 30.75 4.95
CA GLY A 1066 70.88 31.06 6.31
C GLY A 1066 70.71 29.81 7.19
N THR A 1067 71.69 29.52 8.03
CA THR A 1067 71.85 28.24 8.75
C THR A 1067 72.27 28.46 10.21
N ASP A 1068 72.36 27.36 10.97
CA ASP A 1068 73.06 27.20 12.26
C ASP A 1068 72.40 27.83 13.51
N GLY A 1069 72.49 27.23 14.71
CA GLY A 1069 73.06 25.91 15.06
C GLY A 1069 73.13 25.68 16.59
N LYS A 1070 73.69 24.51 16.98
CA LYS A 1070 73.94 23.98 18.36
C LYS A 1070 72.74 23.34 19.10
N GLU A 1071 72.80 22.26 19.90
CA GLU A 1071 73.81 21.26 20.38
C GLU A 1071 73.85 21.14 21.92
N THR A 1072 74.29 19.98 22.45
CA THR A 1072 74.51 19.54 23.86
C THR A 1072 73.34 18.82 24.58
N ASP A 1073 73.70 17.96 25.55
CA ASP A 1073 72.90 16.85 26.11
C ASP A 1073 73.03 16.77 27.69
N PRO A 1074 73.04 15.64 28.43
CA PRO A 1074 72.37 15.50 29.75
C PRO A 1074 73.37 15.66 30.95
N PRO A 1075 73.14 15.20 32.23
CA PRO A 1075 72.00 14.49 32.86
C PRO A 1075 71.63 14.93 34.31
N LYS A 1076 70.66 14.24 34.96
CA LYS A 1076 70.65 13.87 36.41
C LYS A 1076 69.53 12.88 36.81
N THR A 1077 69.53 12.39 38.07
CA THR A 1077 69.01 11.05 38.46
C THR A 1077 68.27 10.98 39.82
N CYS A 1078 67.30 10.05 39.90
CA CYS A 1078 66.90 9.19 41.05
C CYS A 1078 66.23 9.76 42.35
N GLY A 1079 65.50 8.85 43.02
CA GLY A 1079 64.69 9.01 44.26
C GLY A 1079 63.27 8.46 44.05
N GLU A 1080 62.79 7.30 44.54
CA GLU A 1080 62.87 6.55 45.83
C GLU A 1080 62.01 7.13 46.98
N VAL A 1081 61.27 6.39 47.83
CA VAL A 1081 60.61 5.04 47.86
C VAL A 1081 59.44 5.16 48.92
N ASP A 1082 58.70 4.07 49.23
CA ASP A 1082 57.80 3.84 50.39
C ASP A 1082 56.32 4.30 50.34
N SER A 1083 55.34 3.58 50.92
CA SER A 1083 55.34 2.26 51.61
C SER A 1083 53.97 1.54 51.53
N LEU A 1084 53.94 0.21 51.75
CA LEU A 1084 52.71 -0.62 51.90
C LEU A 1084 52.11 -0.51 53.33
N PRO A 1085 50.99 -1.21 53.64
CA PRO A 1085 51.18 -2.49 54.36
C PRO A 1085 50.16 -3.63 54.11
N THR A 1086 50.72 -4.86 54.08
CA THR A 1086 50.20 -6.14 54.63
C THR A 1086 49.01 -6.93 54.02
N ARG A 1087 49.20 -8.26 54.08
CA ARG A 1087 48.30 -9.38 53.73
C ARG A 1087 48.86 -10.66 54.41
N PRO A 1088 48.05 -11.62 54.90
CA PRO A 1088 48.48 -13.01 55.13
C PRO A 1088 48.20 -13.88 53.87
N GLN A 1089 49.12 -14.66 53.27
CA GLN A 1089 49.89 -15.82 53.78
C GLN A 1089 49.01 -17.06 54.05
N ILE A 1090 49.43 -18.34 53.88
CA ILE A 1090 50.73 -19.02 53.60
C ILE A 1090 50.46 -20.03 52.42
N GLN A 1091 51.32 -20.62 51.56
CA GLN A 1091 52.77 -20.91 51.35
C GLN A 1091 53.05 -20.75 49.79
N GLU A 1092 54.17 -20.96 49.08
CA GLU A 1092 55.47 -21.68 49.18
C GLU A 1092 55.39 -23.24 49.05
N GLU A 1093 56.37 -24.03 48.56
CA GLU A 1093 57.84 -23.87 48.35
C GLU A 1093 58.37 -24.27 46.93
N THR A 1094 59.37 -23.53 46.39
CA THR A 1094 60.52 -23.98 45.54
C THR A 1094 60.30 -24.57 44.10
N LEU A 1095 61.19 -24.47 43.08
CA LEU A 1095 62.46 -23.73 42.84
C LEU A 1095 62.84 -23.69 41.31
N VAL A 1096 63.58 -22.66 40.86
CA VAL A 1096 64.61 -22.62 39.74
C VAL A 1096 64.24 -22.45 38.23
N LYS A 1097 64.69 -21.28 37.68
CA LYS A 1097 65.24 -20.91 36.34
C LYS A 1097 64.40 -20.88 35.03
N ASP A 1098 64.62 -19.77 34.29
CA ASP A 1098 64.31 -19.45 32.87
C ASP A 1098 65.49 -19.76 31.91
N PRO A 1099 65.44 -19.40 30.59
CA PRO A 1099 64.52 -19.81 29.51
C PRO A 1099 65.33 -20.49 28.34
N PRO A 1100 64.77 -20.87 27.15
CA PRO A 1100 64.46 -19.92 26.05
C PRO A 1100 63.32 -20.39 25.10
N GLU A 1101 63.28 -19.84 23.87
CA GLU A 1101 62.31 -20.12 22.80
C GLU A 1101 62.30 -21.59 22.32
N SER A 1102 61.11 -22.12 21.93
CA SER A 1102 60.91 -22.71 20.60
C SER A 1102 59.47 -23.18 20.30
N ARG A 1103 59.20 -23.30 19.00
CA ARG A 1103 57.98 -23.73 18.28
C ARG A 1103 57.58 -25.18 18.62
N PHE A 1104 56.27 -25.48 18.85
CA PHE A 1104 55.47 -26.47 18.06
C PHE A 1104 54.09 -26.88 18.63
N HIS A 1105 53.22 -27.35 17.71
CA HIS A 1105 52.04 -28.23 17.83
C HIS A 1105 50.94 -28.00 18.89
N LEU A 1106 49.74 -27.64 18.41
CA LEU A 1106 48.45 -27.84 19.09
C LEU A 1106 48.06 -29.33 19.09
N PRO A 1107 47.62 -29.91 20.23
CA PRO A 1107 47.13 -31.29 20.29
C PRO A 1107 45.67 -31.43 19.85
N SER A 1108 45.34 -32.55 19.19
CA SER A 1108 43.97 -32.87 18.75
C SER A 1108 43.01 -33.05 19.94
N PRO A 1109 41.72 -32.63 19.84
CA PRO A 1109 40.79 -32.68 20.97
C PRO A 1109 40.48 -34.10 21.46
N LYS A 1110 40.82 -34.41 22.72
CA LYS A 1110 40.38 -35.65 23.40
C LYS A 1110 38.88 -35.56 23.72
N ARG A 1111 38.08 -36.53 23.25
CA ARG A 1111 36.68 -36.67 23.66
C ARG A 1111 36.60 -36.99 25.17
N LYS A 1112 35.95 -36.13 25.95
CA LYS A 1112 35.38 -36.53 27.26
C LYS A 1112 34.06 -37.24 27.03
N ILE A 1113 33.91 -38.45 27.55
CA ILE A 1113 32.61 -39.13 27.65
C ILE A 1113 31.93 -38.60 28.90
N VAL A 1114 30.74 -38.01 28.75
CA VAL A 1114 29.86 -37.60 29.85
C VAL A 1114 28.45 -38.08 29.51
N SER A 1115 27.83 -38.81 30.45
CA SER A 1115 26.48 -39.36 30.29
C SER A 1115 25.51 -38.66 31.25
N PRO A 1116 24.43 -38.03 30.75
CA PRO A 1116 23.39 -37.50 31.62
C PRO A 1116 21.96 -37.82 31.13
N LEU A 1117 21.45 -39.02 31.43
CA LEU A 1117 19.99 -39.27 31.51
C LEU A 1117 19.66 -40.24 32.66
N LYS A 1118 19.30 -39.71 33.84
CA LYS A 1118 18.45 -40.45 34.79
C LYS A 1118 17.00 -40.37 34.32
N LYS A 1119 16.21 -41.42 34.62
CA LYS A 1119 14.85 -41.62 34.08
C LYS A 1119 13.86 -40.55 34.55
N TYR A 1120 13.11 -39.99 33.62
CA TYR A 1120 11.85 -39.26 33.86
C TYR A 1120 10.67 -40.15 33.45
N GLN A 1121 9.53 -40.07 34.14
CA GLN A 1121 8.34 -40.88 33.80
C GLN A 1121 7.54 -40.28 32.63
N PRO A 1122 6.94 -41.10 31.75
CA PRO A 1122 6.32 -40.60 30.52
C PRO A 1122 4.96 -39.95 30.76
N VAL A 1123 4.83 -38.66 30.42
CA VAL A 1123 3.54 -38.02 30.16
C VAL A 1123 3.22 -38.16 28.67
N ASN A 1124 2.03 -38.69 28.38
CA ASN A 1124 1.48 -39.04 27.05
C ASN A 1124 2.23 -38.55 25.79
N ILE A 1125 2.91 -39.48 25.12
CA ILE A 1125 3.52 -39.29 23.80
C ILE A 1125 2.44 -39.21 22.72
N THR A 1126 2.38 -38.11 21.98
CA THR A 1126 1.68 -38.04 20.68
C THR A 1126 2.36 -38.99 19.69
N LYS A 1127 1.62 -40.00 19.20
CA LYS A 1127 2.17 -41.05 18.33
C LYS A 1127 2.80 -40.45 17.07
N ARG A 1128 4.09 -40.70 16.84
CA ARG A 1128 4.74 -40.44 15.54
C ARG A 1128 3.98 -41.18 14.43
N ARG A 1129 3.72 -40.48 13.31
CA ARG A 1129 3.10 -41.05 12.10
C ARG A 1129 3.96 -42.23 11.62
N LYS A 1130 3.36 -43.41 11.39
CA LYS A 1130 4.09 -44.59 10.90
C LYS A 1130 4.65 -44.31 9.49
N PRO A 1131 5.90 -44.68 9.17
CA PRO A 1131 6.43 -44.55 7.81
C PRO A 1131 5.72 -45.54 6.87
N LYS A 1132 4.96 -45.03 5.91
CA LYS A 1132 4.31 -45.82 4.85
C LYS A 1132 5.28 -45.99 3.67
N LYS A 1133 5.57 -47.24 3.29
CA LYS A 1133 6.35 -47.54 2.06
C LYS A 1133 5.71 -46.87 0.85
N TRP A 1134 6.51 -46.56 -0.15
CA TRP A 1134 6.03 -46.10 -1.46
C TRP A 1134 5.63 -47.31 -2.32
N SER A 1135 4.61 -47.13 -3.15
CA SER A 1135 4.18 -48.09 -4.17
C SER A 1135 4.71 -47.68 -5.55
N ALA A 1136 4.88 -48.63 -6.47
CA ALA A 1136 5.39 -48.34 -7.82
C ALA A 1136 4.58 -47.24 -8.53
N LEU A 1137 3.24 -47.27 -8.42
CA LEU A 1137 2.35 -46.25 -8.99
C LEU A 1137 2.63 -44.84 -8.44
N GLU A 1138 2.91 -44.70 -7.14
CA GLU A 1138 3.31 -43.41 -6.56
C GLU A 1138 4.69 -42.96 -7.04
N GLU A 1139 5.62 -43.89 -7.30
CA GLU A 1139 6.97 -43.57 -7.77
C GLU A 1139 7.00 -43.19 -9.25
N ASP A 1140 6.30 -43.93 -10.10
CA ASP A 1140 6.20 -43.66 -11.53
C ASP A 1140 5.36 -42.42 -11.82
N LYS A 1141 4.28 -42.16 -11.05
CA LYS A 1141 3.56 -40.88 -11.17
C LYS A 1141 4.35 -39.71 -10.62
N LEU A 1142 5.23 -39.92 -9.62
CA LEU A 1142 6.16 -38.87 -9.17
C LEU A 1142 7.19 -38.54 -10.26
N LYS A 1143 7.71 -39.55 -10.99
CA LYS A 1143 8.55 -39.34 -12.18
C LYS A 1143 7.84 -38.56 -13.28
N SER A 1144 6.65 -39.00 -13.69
CA SER A 1144 5.90 -38.33 -14.76
C SER A 1144 5.56 -36.88 -14.35
N ALA A 1145 5.05 -36.67 -13.14
CA ALA A 1145 4.66 -35.35 -12.68
C ALA A 1145 5.84 -34.39 -12.42
N VAL A 1146 7.05 -34.88 -12.09
CA VAL A 1146 8.25 -34.03 -12.06
C VAL A 1146 8.68 -33.63 -13.47
N ASN A 1147 8.55 -34.51 -14.47
CA ASN A 1147 8.83 -34.17 -15.86
C ASN A 1147 7.78 -33.22 -16.46
N GLU A 1148 6.50 -33.35 -16.07
CA GLU A 1148 5.38 -32.51 -16.53
C GLU A 1148 5.34 -31.13 -15.84
N ILE A 1149 5.64 -31.06 -14.54
CA ILE A 1149 5.40 -29.87 -13.68
C ILE A 1149 6.72 -29.24 -13.19
N GLY A 1150 7.86 -29.92 -13.34
CA GLY A 1150 9.20 -29.46 -12.96
C GLY A 1150 9.61 -29.81 -11.52
N GLU A 1151 10.90 -30.11 -11.33
CA GLU A 1151 11.46 -30.37 -10.00
C GLU A 1151 11.31 -29.14 -9.08
N GLY A 1152 10.98 -29.37 -7.81
CA GLY A 1152 10.75 -28.32 -6.82
C GLY A 1152 9.27 -28.00 -6.59
N ASN A 1153 8.40 -28.27 -7.57
CA ASN A 1153 6.97 -27.91 -7.54
C ASN A 1153 6.10 -28.90 -6.76
N TRP A 1154 6.60 -29.42 -5.64
CA TRP A 1154 6.01 -30.52 -4.83
C TRP A 1154 4.56 -30.28 -4.38
N LYS A 1155 4.15 -29.03 -4.19
CA LYS A 1155 2.74 -28.69 -3.90
C LYS A 1155 1.84 -28.86 -5.12
N ALA A 1156 2.26 -28.38 -6.29
CA ALA A 1156 1.50 -28.56 -7.52
C ALA A 1156 1.43 -30.05 -7.90
N ILE A 1157 2.56 -30.76 -7.83
CA ILE A 1157 2.61 -32.21 -8.06
C ILE A 1157 1.67 -32.98 -7.12
N LEU A 1158 1.61 -32.61 -5.83
CA LEU A 1158 0.66 -33.20 -4.88
C LEU A 1158 -0.80 -32.87 -5.25
N TYR A 1159 -1.13 -31.59 -5.47
CA TYR A 1159 -2.51 -31.15 -5.66
C TYR A 1159 -3.11 -31.60 -7.01
N SER A 1160 -2.30 -31.67 -8.07
CA SER A 1160 -2.71 -32.19 -9.39
C SER A 1160 -2.87 -33.72 -9.42
N ASN A 1161 -2.40 -34.45 -8.39
CA ASN A 1161 -2.40 -35.91 -8.34
C ASN A 1161 -2.91 -36.45 -6.99
N LEU A 1162 -3.88 -35.75 -6.38
CA LEU A 1162 -4.43 -36.05 -5.05
C LEU A 1162 -4.97 -37.47 -4.90
N GLU A 1163 -5.45 -38.08 -5.97
CA GLU A 1163 -5.99 -39.45 -5.93
C GLU A 1163 -4.89 -40.47 -5.61
N ILE A 1164 -3.69 -40.31 -6.21
CA ILE A 1164 -2.53 -41.19 -6.03
C ILE A 1164 -1.73 -40.80 -4.77
N PHE A 1165 -1.66 -39.50 -4.44
CA PHE A 1165 -0.86 -38.98 -3.33
C PHE A 1165 -1.68 -38.57 -2.08
N SER A 1166 -2.93 -39.02 -1.96
CA SER A 1166 -3.90 -38.63 -0.93
C SER A 1166 -3.40 -38.63 0.52
N GLU A 1167 -2.50 -39.55 0.88
CA GLU A 1167 -1.91 -39.63 2.23
C GLU A 1167 -0.56 -38.89 2.39
N ARG A 1168 0.07 -38.46 1.30
CA ARG A 1168 1.41 -37.87 1.26
C ARG A 1168 1.39 -36.36 1.49
N THR A 1169 2.53 -35.81 1.89
CA THR A 1169 2.79 -34.37 1.97
C THR A 1169 3.80 -33.92 0.91
N PRO A 1170 3.91 -32.62 0.58
CA PRO A 1170 4.93 -32.13 -0.36
C PRO A 1170 6.36 -32.45 0.08
N THR A 1171 6.58 -32.62 1.39
CA THR A 1171 7.88 -33.05 1.96
C THR A 1171 8.16 -34.52 1.66
N ASP A 1172 7.16 -35.40 1.78
CA ASP A 1172 7.32 -36.83 1.43
C ASP A 1172 7.71 -36.99 -0.04
N LEU A 1173 7.07 -36.24 -0.95
CA LEU A 1173 7.38 -36.23 -2.38
C LEU A 1173 8.82 -35.75 -2.65
N LYS A 1174 9.22 -34.62 -2.04
CA LYS A 1174 10.57 -34.06 -2.16
C LYS A 1174 11.65 -35.02 -1.68
N ASP A 1175 11.46 -35.64 -0.52
CA ASP A 1175 12.44 -36.54 0.07
C ASP A 1175 12.48 -37.88 -0.67
N LYS A 1176 11.36 -38.35 -1.23
CA LYS A 1176 11.34 -39.50 -2.13
C LYS A 1176 12.07 -39.22 -3.43
N TRP A 1177 11.80 -38.08 -4.09
CA TRP A 1177 12.51 -37.68 -5.31
C TRP A 1177 14.03 -37.63 -5.11
N ARG A 1178 14.47 -36.96 -4.04
CA ARG A 1178 15.89 -36.92 -3.64
C ARG A 1178 16.53 -38.30 -3.47
N ASN A 1179 15.77 -39.31 -3.06
CA ASN A 1179 16.28 -40.68 -2.92
C ASN A 1179 16.27 -41.43 -4.27
N MET A 1180 15.30 -41.19 -5.14
CA MET A 1180 15.25 -41.78 -6.49
C MET A 1180 16.37 -41.23 -7.39
N ALA A 1181 16.54 -39.90 -7.42
CA ALA A 1181 17.59 -39.22 -8.19
C ALA A 1181 19.02 -39.57 -7.73
N ARG A 1182 19.19 -40.02 -6.49
CA ARG A 1182 20.49 -40.49 -5.95
C ARG A 1182 20.87 -41.91 -6.37
N CYS A 1183 19.94 -42.70 -6.89
CA CYS A 1183 20.16 -44.11 -7.21
C CYS A 1183 20.34 -44.38 -8.71
N GLY A 1184 20.51 -43.35 -9.55
CA GLY A 1184 20.85 -43.51 -10.97
C GLY A 1184 19.78 -44.20 -11.83
N GLY A 1185 18.50 -44.10 -11.43
CA GLY A 1185 17.36 -44.78 -12.07
C GLY A 1185 16.30 -43.81 -12.60
N ILE A 1186 16.74 -42.71 -13.22
CA ILE A 1186 15.94 -41.68 -13.91
C ILE A 1186 16.63 -41.41 -15.25
#